data_AF-A0A9D5JT29-F1
#
_entry.id   AF-A0A9D5JT29-F1
#
_cell.length_a   1.000
_cell.length_b   1.000
_cell.length_c   1.000
_cell.angle_alpha   90.00
_cell.angle_beta   90.00
_cell.angle_gamma   90.00
#
_symmetry.space_group_name_H-M   'P 1'
#
loop_
_entity.id
_entity.type
_entity.pdbx_description
1 polymer ?
#
loop_
_entity_poly.entity_id
_entity_poly.type
_entity_poly.pdbx_seq_one_letter_code
_entity_poly.pdbx_strand_id
1 'polypeptide(L)'
;IDALPIDLPCAYVDLRDYADLRDDQRLIALFKLLSPQHLLKLPFANDSNTLDKGFYSELLHIIGLTETKQRSKKLIERNPPEARQPGSLLENTIVQLDSLEKLARLENPEQFGDTPQERLFSVALELAITWINRVLFLKLLEAQLLAYHKGDRAYAFLNAARIHDFDELNSLFFQVLARTPEERTAEMAQKFAAVPYLNSSLFDPTELEHQTVFISNLHDARTLPLHPATVLKDATGKKRTGEMNTLAYLFEFLDAYDFASEGAEEIQEENKSLINASVLGLIFEKINGYKDGSFFTPGFITMYMCRETLRRAVVQKFNAAKGWACQTLDDLYDQIDDRQEANAIINRLKICDPAVGSGHFLVSALNELIAIKSELHILQDRSGRRLKEYQVEVVNDELVITDDEGDLFEYRPRSPESQRVQEALFHEKQTLIEHCLFGVDINPNSVKICRLRLWIELLKHAYYRPASPESVIARSTATKQSPPPPSLPAERGPGGEVSPPSSKGAGGMSPSSSSPSLQAGRGQGWGSSSPSLPAERGPGGEVSPRRLETLPNIDINIKCGNALISRYPLKADIRQMLSTRNWDIKTYRRAVQTYRHAASKAEKRDMERLIADIKQDVRTEISRNDPTLKRLRKLRADLETLLNQQTMFDDAKQQKARQRQQRKLEQEIAVLEAEIEDLKTNKIYANAFEWRFEFPEVLDDTGDFVGFDAVIGNPPYIRSEELGKFKAYLKQNFAVFVPGGDIFSYFYELSHSILREHGKFCFINNTYD
;
A
#
# COMPACT_ATOMS: atom_id res chain seq x y z
N ILE A 1 20.90 39.07 36.43
CA ILE A 1 20.55 37.65 36.60
C ILE A 1 20.64 37.30 38.08
N ASP A 2 21.73 37.68 38.72
CA ASP A 2 22.08 37.59 40.16
C ASP A 2 21.09 38.23 41.18
N ALA A 3 19.90 38.65 40.74
CA ALA A 3 18.84 39.23 41.58
C ALA A 3 17.50 38.47 41.45
N LEU A 4 17.48 37.34 40.74
CA LEU A 4 16.32 36.45 40.66
C LEU A 4 16.37 35.43 41.82
N PRO A 5 15.33 35.35 42.68
CA PRO A 5 15.31 34.45 43.84
C PRO A 5 14.90 33.01 43.46
N ILE A 6 15.32 32.56 42.28
CA ILE A 6 14.91 31.30 41.66
C ILE A 6 16.16 30.67 41.06
N ASP A 7 16.54 29.50 41.54
CA ASP A 7 17.56 28.68 40.88
C ASP A 7 17.04 28.25 39.51
N LEU A 8 17.54 28.91 38.47
CA LEU A 8 17.22 28.56 37.09
C LEU A 8 18.13 27.40 36.66
N PRO A 9 17.58 26.21 36.35
CA PRO A 9 18.40 25.11 35.82
C PRO A 9 18.99 25.55 34.48
N CYS A 10 20.31 25.64 34.42
CA CYS A 10 21.05 26.06 33.23
C CYS A 10 21.98 24.94 32.75
N ALA A 11 22.04 24.75 31.43
CA ALA A 11 23.09 23.98 30.79
C ALA A 11 24.20 24.93 30.34
N TYR A 12 25.45 24.54 30.58
CA TYR A 12 26.64 25.23 30.06
C TYR A 12 27.31 24.35 29.01
N VAL A 13 27.74 24.97 27.90
CA VAL A 13 28.48 24.32 26.83
C VAL A 13 29.70 25.17 26.52
N ASP A 14 30.89 24.58 26.62
CA ASP A 14 32.14 25.25 26.23
C ASP A 14 32.49 24.93 24.78
N LEU A 15 32.41 25.94 23.91
CA LEU A 15 32.75 25.79 22.49
C LEU A 15 34.25 25.47 22.27
N ARG A 16 35.11 25.69 23.27
CA ARG A 16 36.54 25.38 23.19
C ARG A 16 36.82 23.89 23.24
N ASP A 17 35.95 23.10 23.88
CA ASP A 17 36.04 21.63 23.92
C ASP A 17 35.83 20.99 22.54
N TYR A 18 35.31 21.77 21.58
CA TYR A 18 35.04 21.35 20.20
C TYR A 18 36.08 21.89 19.20
N ALA A 19 37.11 22.61 19.64
CA ALA A 19 38.04 23.33 18.76
C ALA A 19 39.02 22.43 17.97
N ASP A 20 39.31 21.21 18.46
CA ASP A 20 40.24 20.25 17.85
C ASP A 20 39.54 19.06 17.13
N LEU A 21 38.21 19.10 17.03
CA LEU A 21 37.44 17.99 16.44
C LEU A 21 37.58 17.94 14.92
N ARG A 22 38.18 16.85 14.43
CA ARG A 22 37.98 16.30 13.07
C ARG A 22 36.85 15.25 13.05
N ASP A 23 35.98 15.32 14.06
CA ASP A 23 34.95 14.35 14.39
C ASP A 23 33.60 15.07 14.29
N ASP A 24 32.98 14.93 13.12
CA ASP A 24 31.82 15.73 12.72
C ASP A 24 30.56 15.39 13.54
N GLN A 25 30.43 14.19 14.11
CA GLN A 25 29.25 13.82 14.92
C GLN A 25 29.07 14.76 16.13
N ARG A 26 30.16 15.05 16.84
CA ARG A 26 30.12 15.97 17.99
C ARG A 26 29.81 17.41 17.59
N LEU A 27 30.23 17.83 16.39
CA LEU A 27 29.90 19.14 15.83
C LEU A 27 28.44 19.22 15.37
N ILE A 28 27.85 18.12 14.86
CA ILE A 28 26.44 18.04 14.48
C ILE A 28 25.51 18.25 15.68
N ALA A 29 25.78 17.59 16.81
CA ALA A 29 25.00 17.79 18.04
C ALA A 29 25.04 19.25 18.52
N LEU A 30 26.22 19.86 18.49
CA LEU A 30 26.43 21.27 18.84
C LEU A 30 25.70 22.23 17.88
N PHE A 31 25.73 21.94 16.57
CA PHE A 31 25.02 22.70 15.55
C PHE A 31 23.49 22.59 15.70
N LYS A 32 22.97 21.38 15.96
CA LYS A 32 21.54 21.15 16.27
C LYS A 32 21.10 21.98 17.48
N LEU A 33 21.88 21.99 18.56
CA LEU A 33 21.60 22.75 19.80
C LEU A 33 21.61 24.27 19.59
N LEU A 34 22.61 24.78 18.87
CA LEU A 34 22.77 26.22 18.60
C LEU A 34 21.99 26.71 17.37
N SER A 35 21.20 25.84 16.74
CA SER A 35 20.39 26.18 15.58
C SER A 35 19.32 27.22 15.92
N PRO A 36 18.95 28.13 14.99
CA PRO A 36 17.79 29.01 15.16
C PRO A 36 16.50 28.26 15.48
N GLN A 37 16.36 27.04 14.95
CA GLN A 37 15.25 26.12 15.19
C GLN A 37 15.14 25.79 16.68
N HIS A 38 16.21 25.28 17.28
CA HIS A 38 16.24 24.91 18.69
C HIS A 38 16.16 26.13 19.61
N LEU A 39 17.02 27.15 19.41
CA LEU A 39 17.14 28.31 20.30
C LEU A 39 15.88 29.19 20.34
N LEU A 40 15.15 29.30 19.23
CA LEU A 40 13.94 30.14 19.16
C LEU A 40 12.64 29.32 19.31
N LYS A 41 12.73 28.01 19.58
CA LYS A 41 11.61 27.04 19.53
C LYS A 41 10.79 27.16 18.24
N LEU A 42 11.46 27.46 17.13
CA LEU A 42 10.81 27.44 15.83
C LEU A 42 10.62 25.98 15.40
N PRO A 43 9.59 25.66 14.60
CA PRO A 43 9.54 24.38 13.91
C PRO A 43 10.86 24.16 13.18
N PHE A 44 11.39 22.94 13.19
CA PHE A 44 12.58 22.67 12.40
C PHE A 44 12.30 23.03 10.93
N ALA A 45 13.26 23.70 10.27
CA ALA A 45 13.12 23.99 8.84
C ALA A 45 13.18 22.69 8.01
N ASN A 46 13.78 21.64 8.59
CA ASN A 46 13.60 20.24 8.26
C ASN A 46 12.61 19.62 9.26
N ASP A 47 11.37 20.09 9.33
CA ASP A 47 10.29 19.19 9.73
C ASP A 47 10.31 18.09 8.67
N SER A 48 10.55 16.85 9.09
CA SER A 48 10.69 15.67 8.22
C SER A 48 9.44 15.47 7.34
N ASN A 49 8.34 16.13 7.67
CA ASN A 49 7.09 16.19 6.94
C ASN A 49 6.96 17.46 6.05
N THR A 50 8.07 18.12 5.68
CA THR A 50 8.04 19.29 4.77
C THR A 50 8.26 18.87 3.33
N LEU A 51 7.35 19.27 2.44
CA LEU A 51 7.48 19.03 1.01
C LEU A 51 8.70 19.74 0.40
N ASP A 52 9.69 18.98 -0.08
CA ASP A 52 10.74 19.49 -0.96
C ASP A 52 10.11 20.01 -2.26
N LYS A 53 10.17 21.33 -2.47
CA LYS A 53 9.58 22.00 -3.63
C LYS A 53 10.35 21.74 -4.92
N GLY A 54 11.66 21.51 -4.83
CA GLY A 54 12.51 21.16 -5.96
C GLY A 54 12.10 19.81 -6.52
N PHE A 55 12.18 18.77 -5.66
CA PHE A 55 11.76 17.41 -5.97
C PHE A 55 10.33 17.37 -6.53
N TYR A 56 9.40 18.03 -5.84
CA TYR A 56 7.99 18.06 -6.25
C TYR A 56 7.79 18.69 -7.63
N SER A 57 8.37 19.86 -7.89
CA SER A 57 8.20 20.55 -9.18
C SER A 57 8.81 19.78 -10.36
N GLU A 58 9.97 19.17 -10.15
CA GLU A 58 10.68 18.40 -11.17
C GLU A 58 10.00 17.04 -11.43
N LEU A 59 9.46 16.38 -10.39
CA LEU A 59 8.66 15.17 -10.55
C LEU A 59 7.35 15.45 -11.30
N LEU A 60 6.63 16.54 -11.00
CA LEU A 60 5.44 16.94 -11.78
C LEU A 60 5.78 17.13 -13.26
N HIS A 61 6.92 17.77 -13.56
CA HIS A 61 7.42 17.96 -14.93
C HIS A 61 7.71 16.63 -15.64
N ILE A 62 8.35 15.66 -14.96
CA ILE A 62 8.61 14.31 -15.50
C ILE A 62 7.29 13.55 -15.78
N ILE A 63 6.30 13.68 -14.89
CA ILE A 63 4.98 13.08 -15.09
C ILE A 63 4.23 13.76 -16.25
N GLY A 64 4.35 15.08 -16.41
CA GLY A 64 3.64 15.87 -17.44
C GLY A 64 2.50 16.75 -16.89
N LEU A 65 2.62 17.16 -15.64
CA LEU A 65 1.62 17.91 -14.87
C LEU A 65 2.14 19.30 -14.46
N THR A 66 1.23 20.19 -14.09
CA THR A 66 1.55 21.52 -13.54
C THR A 66 0.63 21.91 -12.39
N GLU A 67 1.15 22.65 -11.40
CA GLU A 67 0.36 23.18 -10.30
C GLU A 67 -0.16 24.59 -10.66
N THR A 68 -1.46 24.70 -10.94
CA THR A 68 -2.11 25.99 -11.17
C THR A 68 -2.85 26.46 -9.91
N LYS A 69 -2.93 27.78 -9.72
CA LYS A 69 -3.58 28.40 -8.56
C LYS A 69 -4.95 28.97 -8.96
N GLN A 70 -6.00 28.20 -8.73
CA GLN A 70 -7.38 28.67 -8.89
C GLN A 70 -7.91 29.24 -7.56
N ARG A 71 -8.00 30.58 -7.49
CA ARG A 71 -8.38 31.34 -6.27
C ARG A 71 -7.43 31.02 -5.09
N SER A 72 -7.92 30.34 -4.07
CA SER A 72 -7.18 29.89 -2.88
C SER A 72 -6.74 28.42 -2.95
N LYS A 73 -7.28 27.62 -3.88
CA LYS A 73 -6.90 26.21 -4.07
C LYS A 73 -5.76 26.09 -5.08
N LYS A 74 -4.87 25.13 -4.85
CA LYS A 74 -3.84 24.66 -5.79
C LYS A 74 -4.36 23.38 -6.43
N LEU A 75 -4.30 23.28 -7.76
CA LEU A 75 -4.83 22.16 -8.53
C LEU A 75 -3.74 21.63 -9.47
N ILE A 76 -3.69 20.31 -9.67
CA ILE A 76 -2.68 19.64 -10.49
C ILE A 76 -3.26 19.29 -11.87
N GLU A 77 -3.10 20.21 -12.81
CA GLU A 77 -3.68 20.14 -14.14
C GLU A 77 -2.73 19.46 -15.14
N ARG A 78 -3.32 18.86 -16.19
CA ARG A 78 -2.56 18.49 -17.40
C ARG A 78 -1.95 19.74 -17.99
N ASN A 79 -0.70 19.66 -18.45
CA ASN A 79 -0.05 20.77 -19.13
C ASN A 79 -0.93 21.34 -20.28
N PRO A 80 -0.96 22.67 -20.48
CA PRO A 80 -1.68 23.28 -21.58
C PRO A 80 -1.09 22.82 -22.93
N PRO A 81 -1.86 22.78 -24.03
CA PRO A 81 -1.46 22.15 -25.29
C PRO A 81 -0.06 22.53 -25.80
N GLU A 82 0.31 23.80 -25.67
CA GLU A 82 1.60 24.38 -26.06
C GLU A 82 2.79 23.96 -25.20
N ALA A 83 2.55 23.46 -23.98
CA ALA A 83 3.58 23.02 -23.03
C ALA A 83 3.65 21.48 -22.89
N ARG A 84 2.75 20.73 -23.53
CA ARG A 84 2.74 19.26 -23.47
C ARG A 84 3.99 18.68 -24.13
N GLN A 85 4.74 17.90 -23.36
CA GLN A 85 5.92 17.21 -23.84
C GLN A 85 5.57 15.74 -24.13
N PRO A 86 5.67 15.25 -25.39
CA PRO A 86 5.33 13.87 -25.75
C PRO A 86 6.16 12.80 -25.03
N GLY A 87 7.32 13.17 -24.47
CA GLY A 87 8.11 12.28 -23.62
C GLY A 87 7.74 12.27 -22.14
N SER A 88 6.84 13.13 -21.67
CA SER A 88 6.35 13.03 -20.29
C SER A 88 5.53 11.75 -20.10
N LEU A 89 5.56 11.18 -18.90
CA LEU A 89 4.97 9.86 -18.63
C LEU A 89 3.47 9.84 -18.98
N LEU A 90 2.74 10.89 -18.60
CA LEU A 90 1.32 11.08 -18.90
C LEU A 90 1.03 11.14 -20.41
N GLU A 91 1.76 11.97 -21.16
CA GLU A 91 1.50 12.13 -22.60
C GLU A 91 1.84 10.86 -23.38
N ASN A 92 2.93 10.16 -23.04
CA ASN A 92 3.28 8.86 -23.62
C ASN A 92 2.17 7.82 -23.34
N THR A 93 1.59 7.84 -22.12
CA THR A 93 0.47 6.97 -21.73
C THR A 93 -0.82 7.31 -22.49
N ILE A 94 -1.16 8.60 -22.62
CA ILE A 94 -2.37 9.05 -23.35
C ILE A 94 -2.30 8.61 -24.81
N VAL A 95 -1.15 8.78 -25.47
CA VAL A 95 -0.95 8.35 -26.87
C VAL A 95 -1.17 6.84 -27.03
N GLN A 96 -0.75 6.02 -26.07
CA GLN A 96 -0.96 4.57 -26.11
C GLN A 96 -2.42 4.16 -25.83
N LEU A 97 -3.09 4.81 -24.88
CA LEU A 97 -4.50 4.55 -24.59
C LEU A 97 -5.42 4.90 -25.77
N ASP A 98 -5.14 6.02 -26.44
CA ASP A 98 -5.90 6.54 -27.57
C ASP A 98 -5.67 5.69 -28.83
N SER A 99 -4.40 5.46 -29.21
CA SER A 99 -4.06 4.68 -30.42
C SER A 99 -4.45 3.20 -30.37
N LEU A 100 -4.62 2.62 -29.18
CA LEU A 100 -5.09 1.24 -28.98
C LEU A 100 -6.58 1.15 -28.61
N GLU A 101 -7.31 2.27 -28.66
CA GLU A 101 -8.75 2.42 -28.33
C GLU A 101 -9.16 1.78 -26.98
N LYS A 102 -8.25 1.80 -25.99
CA LYS A 102 -8.41 0.97 -24.77
C LYS A 102 -9.56 1.40 -23.86
N LEU A 103 -9.96 2.67 -23.90
CA LEU A 103 -11.09 3.15 -23.08
C LEU A 103 -12.42 2.46 -23.39
N ALA A 104 -12.60 1.95 -24.63
CA ALA A 104 -13.81 1.23 -25.02
C ALA A 104 -13.93 -0.17 -24.35
N ARG A 105 -12.86 -0.65 -23.69
CA ARG A 105 -12.82 -1.94 -22.98
C ARG A 105 -13.13 -1.83 -21.49
N LEU A 106 -13.18 -0.61 -20.95
CA LEU A 106 -13.54 -0.37 -19.56
C LEU A 106 -15.04 -0.62 -19.38
N GLU A 107 -15.43 -1.32 -18.31
CA GLU A 107 -16.85 -1.60 -18.05
C GLU A 107 -17.66 -0.33 -17.73
N ASN A 108 -17.04 0.63 -17.05
CA ASN A 108 -17.68 1.88 -16.59
C ASN A 108 -16.80 3.11 -16.90
N PRO A 109 -16.60 3.48 -18.19
CA PRO A 109 -15.68 4.56 -18.57
C PRO A 109 -16.15 5.95 -18.09
N GLU A 110 -17.43 6.12 -17.80
CA GLU A 110 -18.00 7.38 -17.28
C GLU A 110 -17.44 7.80 -15.91
N GLN A 111 -16.94 6.86 -15.10
CA GLN A 111 -16.37 7.20 -13.78
C GLN A 111 -15.10 8.05 -13.88
N PHE A 112 -14.44 8.04 -15.04
CA PHE A 112 -13.18 8.74 -15.28
C PHE A 112 -13.37 10.15 -15.88
N GLY A 113 -14.61 10.58 -16.16
CA GLY A 113 -14.91 11.92 -16.66
C GLY A 113 -16.12 11.95 -17.58
N ASP A 114 -16.68 13.14 -17.80
CA ASP A 114 -17.85 13.31 -18.66
C ASP A 114 -17.41 13.27 -20.14
N THR A 115 -16.30 13.93 -20.48
CA THR A 115 -15.77 13.96 -21.85
C THR A 115 -14.74 12.86 -22.14
N PRO A 116 -14.59 12.40 -23.41
CA PRO A 116 -13.55 11.41 -23.77
C PRO A 116 -12.12 11.85 -23.40
N GLN A 117 -11.83 13.15 -23.47
CA GLN A 117 -10.52 13.71 -23.14
C GLN A 117 -10.24 13.70 -21.62
N GLU A 118 -11.26 13.95 -20.79
CA GLU A 118 -11.16 13.78 -19.33
C GLU A 118 -10.97 12.32 -18.94
N ARG A 119 -11.64 11.39 -19.63
CA ARG A 119 -11.49 9.94 -19.41
C ARG A 119 -10.07 9.48 -19.77
N LEU A 120 -9.56 9.87 -20.94
CA LEU A 120 -8.16 9.61 -21.34
C LEU A 120 -7.18 10.15 -20.30
N PHE A 121 -7.34 11.41 -19.89
CA PHE A 121 -6.47 12.03 -18.90
C PHE A 121 -6.55 11.33 -17.54
N SER A 122 -7.74 11.07 -17.01
CA SER A 122 -7.88 10.48 -15.66
C SER A 122 -7.35 9.04 -15.61
N VAL A 123 -7.60 8.22 -16.65
CA VAL A 123 -7.05 6.86 -16.76
C VAL A 123 -5.54 6.88 -16.92
N ALA A 124 -4.99 7.75 -17.80
CA ALA A 124 -3.56 7.89 -17.97
C ALA A 124 -2.85 8.38 -16.70
N LEU A 125 -3.46 9.32 -15.98
CA LEU A 125 -2.97 9.83 -14.71
C LEU A 125 -2.94 8.73 -13.64
N GLU A 126 -4.00 7.93 -13.52
CA GLU A 126 -4.03 6.83 -12.55
C GLU A 126 -2.97 5.75 -12.83
N LEU A 127 -2.74 5.41 -14.10
CA LEU A 127 -1.66 4.52 -14.51
C LEU A 127 -0.27 5.13 -14.22
N ALA A 128 -0.05 6.37 -14.63
CA ALA A 128 1.22 7.09 -14.42
C ALA A 128 1.56 7.22 -12.93
N ILE A 129 0.58 7.55 -12.07
CA ILE A 129 0.75 7.56 -10.60
C ILE A 129 1.07 6.15 -10.10
N THR A 130 0.32 5.12 -10.54
CA THR A 130 0.55 3.74 -10.11
C THR A 130 1.98 3.26 -10.44
N TRP A 131 2.52 3.64 -11.60
CA TRP A 131 3.88 3.33 -11.99
C TRP A 131 4.94 4.14 -11.23
N ILE A 132 4.74 5.45 -11.05
CA ILE A 132 5.64 6.28 -10.22
C ILE A 132 5.67 5.81 -8.77
N ASN A 133 4.52 5.41 -8.19
CA ASN A 133 4.44 4.81 -6.86
C ASN A 133 5.37 3.59 -6.72
N ARG A 134 5.34 2.69 -7.73
CA ARG A 134 6.23 1.52 -7.78
C ARG A 134 7.71 1.92 -7.90
N VAL A 135 8.05 2.89 -8.75
CA VAL A 135 9.44 3.37 -8.91
C VAL A 135 9.96 4.01 -7.63
N LEU A 136 9.19 4.90 -6.97
CA LEU A 136 9.62 5.54 -5.71
C LEU A 136 9.73 4.53 -4.56
N PHE A 137 8.84 3.55 -4.49
CA PHE A 137 8.99 2.44 -3.54
C PHE A 137 10.29 1.65 -3.78
N LEU A 138 10.64 1.39 -5.04
CA LEU A 138 11.89 0.72 -5.37
C LEU A 138 13.13 1.56 -5.07
N LYS A 139 13.03 2.89 -5.15
CA LYS A 139 14.14 3.77 -4.75
C LYS A 139 14.39 3.74 -3.25
N LEU A 140 13.33 3.72 -2.43
CA LEU A 140 13.42 3.49 -0.99
C LEU A 140 14.02 2.11 -0.65
N LEU A 141 13.55 1.05 -1.32
CA LEU A 141 14.09 -0.30 -1.14
C LEU A 141 15.58 -0.37 -1.53
N GLU A 142 15.96 0.27 -2.64
CA GLU A 142 17.36 0.34 -3.07
C GLU A 142 18.23 1.06 -2.05
N ALA A 143 17.81 2.24 -1.57
CA ALA A 143 18.55 3.00 -0.56
C ALA A 143 18.74 2.21 0.74
N GLN A 144 17.70 1.50 1.19
CA GLN A 144 17.79 0.63 2.36
C GLN A 144 18.71 -0.58 2.12
N LEU A 145 18.64 -1.24 0.96
CA LEU A 145 19.54 -2.32 0.61
C LEU A 145 21.00 -1.85 0.52
N LEU A 146 21.24 -0.63 0.02
CA LEU A 146 22.57 -0.01 0.03
C LEU A 146 23.06 0.23 1.46
N ALA A 147 22.23 0.81 2.34
CA ALA A 147 22.58 1.01 3.75
C ALA A 147 22.96 -0.32 4.44
N TYR A 148 22.15 -1.37 4.27
CA TYR A 148 22.39 -2.69 4.85
C TYR A 148 23.69 -3.37 4.36
N HIS A 149 24.24 -2.91 3.23
CA HIS A 149 25.48 -3.41 2.63
C HIS A 149 26.57 -2.34 2.51
N LYS A 150 26.52 -1.28 3.34
CA LYS A 150 27.54 -0.23 3.42
C LYS A 150 27.87 0.42 2.07
N GLY A 151 26.85 0.72 1.27
CA GLY A 151 26.96 1.38 -0.03
C GLY A 151 27.38 0.49 -1.20
N ASP A 152 27.36 -0.84 -1.06
CA ASP A 152 27.71 -1.76 -2.16
C ASP A 152 26.79 -1.57 -3.39
N ARG A 153 27.36 -0.99 -4.45
CA ARG A 153 26.67 -0.73 -5.73
C ARG A 153 26.14 -1.99 -6.43
N ALA A 154 26.50 -3.20 -5.99
CA ALA A 154 25.83 -4.43 -6.42
C ALA A 154 24.32 -4.43 -6.07
N TYR A 155 23.92 -3.66 -5.06
CA TYR A 155 22.53 -3.47 -4.63
C TYR A 155 21.85 -2.25 -5.26
N ALA A 156 22.59 -1.41 -6.00
CA ALA A 156 22.00 -0.39 -6.87
C ALA A 156 21.48 -1.05 -8.17
N PHE A 157 20.17 -1.12 -8.31
CA PHE A 157 19.46 -1.80 -9.41
C PHE A 157 18.53 -0.89 -10.22
N LEU A 158 18.15 0.28 -9.71
CA LEU A 158 17.17 1.21 -10.31
C LEU A 158 17.88 2.33 -11.10
N ASN A 159 18.67 1.94 -12.10
CA ASN A 159 19.46 2.87 -12.90
C ASN A 159 19.54 2.46 -14.37
N ALA A 160 19.87 3.43 -15.23
CA ALA A 160 19.91 3.28 -16.68
C ALA A 160 20.94 2.25 -17.22
N ALA A 161 21.88 1.78 -16.38
CA ALA A 161 22.83 0.72 -16.73
C ALA A 161 22.30 -0.70 -16.42
N ARG A 162 21.22 -0.82 -15.65
CA ARG A 162 20.51 -2.08 -15.39
C ARG A 162 19.14 -2.15 -16.05
N ILE A 163 18.48 -1.03 -16.26
CA ILE A 163 17.12 -0.94 -16.80
C ILE A 163 17.17 0.08 -17.94
N HIS A 164 17.16 -0.42 -19.18
CA HIS A 164 17.39 0.41 -20.37
C HIS A 164 16.10 1.01 -20.94
N ASP A 165 14.96 0.35 -20.71
CA ASP A 165 13.68 0.61 -21.36
C ASP A 165 12.49 0.26 -20.42
N PHE A 166 11.27 0.57 -20.87
CA PHE A 166 10.06 0.31 -20.09
C PHE A 166 9.68 -1.18 -20.05
N ASP A 167 10.16 -2.00 -20.99
CA ASP A 167 9.98 -3.46 -21.01
C ASP A 167 10.78 -4.13 -19.87
N GLU A 168 12.02 -3.70 -19.64
CA GLU A 168 12.85 -4.15 -18.52
C GLU A 168 12.29 -3.66 -17.18
N LEU A 169 11.75 -2.44 -17.11
CA LEU A 169 11.08 -1.93 -15.91
C LEU A 169 9.79 -2.71 -15.60
N ASN A 170 8.98 -3.01 -16.62
CA ASN A 170 7.82 -3.89 -16.52
C ASN A 170 8.20 -5.29 -16.03
N SER A 171 9.33 -5.81 -16.53
CA SER A 171 9.87 -7.11 -16.13
C SER A 171 10.36 -7.12 -14.67
N LEU A 172 11.00 -6.04 -14.21
CA LEU A 172 11.33 -5.85 -12.80
C LEU A 172 10.07 -5.91 -11.91
N PHE A 173 9.01 -5.19 -12.27
CA PHE A 173 7.74 -5.25 -11.54
C PHE A 173 7.16 -6.67 -11.48
N PHE A 174 6.86 -7.28 -12.64
CA PHE A 174 5.98 -8.45 -12.71
C PHE A 174 6.70 -9.81 -12.85
N GLN A 175 7.99 -9.82 -13.15
CA GLN A 175 8.80 -11.04 -13.28
C GLN A 175 9.85 -11.20 -12.17
N VAL A 176 10.22 -10.13 -11.46
CA VAL A 176 11.22 -10.16 -10.38
C VAL A 176 10.57 -9.93 -9.01
N LEU A 177 9.95 -8.76 -8.79
CA LEU A 177 9.40 -8.38 -7.48
C LEU A 177 8.11 -9.13 -7.15
N ALA A 178 7.31 -9.40 -8.18
CA ALA A 178 6.07 -10.16 -8.08
C ALA A 178 6.24 -11.69 -8.01
N ARG A 179 7.46 -12.23 -8.14
CA ARG A 179 7.76 -13.67 -8.20
C ARG A 179 8.84 -14.10 -7.22
N THR A 180 8.68 -15.28 -6.63
CA THR A 180 9.72 -15.87 -5.77
C THR A 180 11.00 -16.13 -6.59
N PRO A 181 12.20 -16.14 -5.97
CA PRO A 181 13.45 -16.37 -6.70
C PRO A 181 13.48 -17.67 -7.52
N GLU A 182 12.70 -18.67 -7.11
CA GLU A 182 12.52 -19.97 -7.76
C GLU A 182 11.64 -19.91 -9.03
N GLU A 183 10.76 -18.91 -9.15
CA GLU A 183 9.84 -18.71 -10.29
C GLU A 183 10.38 -17.72 -11.35
N ARG A 184 11.58 -17.17 -11.11
CA ARG A 184 12.26 -16.23 -12.03
C ARG A 184 12.91 -16.99 -13.18
N THR A 185 12.95 -16.39 -14.36
CA THR A 185 13.77 -16.90 -15.47
C THR A 185 15.25 -16.80 -15.10
N ALA A 186 16.09 -17.66 -15.69
CA ALA A 186 17.53 -17.68 -15.38
C ALA A 186 18.21 -16.31 -15.61
N GLU A 187 17.80 -15.61 -16.67
CA GLU A 187 18.24 -14.26 -17.00
C GLU A 187 17.87 -13.24 -15.91
N MET A 188 16.60 -13.18 -15.51
CA MET A 188 16.12 -12.25 -14.48
C MET A 188 16.70 -12.58 -13.10
N ALA A 189 16.87 -13.87 -12.78
CA ALA A 189 17.52 -14.32 -11.56
C ALA A 189 19.00 -13.91 -11.49
N GLN A 190 19.70 -13.86 -12.63
CA GLN A 190 21.09 -13.37 -12.69
C GLN A 190 21.16 -11.84 -12.65
N LYS A 191 20.36 -11.15 -13.48
CA LYS A 191 20.38 -9.68 -13.62
C LYS A 191 19.97 -8.95 -12.34
N PHE A 192 18.98 -9.49 -11.63
CA PHE A 192 18.39 -8.93 -10.42
C PHE A 192 18.59 -9.86 -9.19
N ALA A 193 19.74 -10.53 -9.12
CA ALA A 193 20.08 -11.46 -8.03
C ALA A 193 19.99 -10.83 -6.61
N ALA A 194 20.31 -9.53 -6.49
CA ALA A 194 20.25 -8.76 -5.25
C ALA A 194 18.83 -8.28 -4.88
N VAL A 195 17.86 -8.33 -5.81
CA VAL A 195 16.51 -7.80 -5.60
C VAL A 195 15.63 -8.85 -4.91
N PRO A 196 15.07 -8.56 -3.72
CA PRO A 196 14.25 -9.51 -2.98
C PRO A 196 12.90 -9.79 -3.67
N TYR A 197 12.21 -10.82 -3.20
CA TYR A 197 10.78 -11.00 -3.45
C TYR A 197 10.00 -10.33 -2.32
N LEU A 198 8.90 -9.65 -2.62
CA LEU A 198 8.21 -8.82 -1.63
C LEU A 198 6.82 -9.30 -1.19
N ASN A 199 6.24 -10.32 -1.82
CA ASN A 199 4.86 -10.83 -1.59
C ASN A 199 3.74 -9.75 -1.60
N SER A 200 4.03 -8.53 -2.05
CA SER A 200 3.12 -7.40 -2.00
C SER A 200 2.27 -7.29 -3.28
N SER A 201 1.01 -6.89 -3.10
CA SER A 201 0.09 -6.47 -4.16
C SER A 201 0.51 -5.19 -4.88
N LEU A 202 1.42 -4.40 -4.32
CA LEU A 202 2.00 -3.24 -5.02
C LEU A 202 2.58 -3.63 -6.38
N PHE A 203 3.08 -4.86 -6.51
CA PHE A 203 3.63 -5.43 -7.75
C PHE A 203 2.74 -6.52 -8.36
N ASP A 204 1.49 -6.68 -7.91
CA ASP A 204 0.48 -7.35 -8.72
C ASP A 204 -0.04 -6.38 -9.80
N PRO A 205 -0.33 -6.87 -11.03
CA PRO A 205 -1.02 -6.05 -12.02
C PRO A 205 -2.36 -5.57 -11.49
N THR A 206 -2.66 -4.28 -11.67
CA THR A 206 -3.97 -3.72 -11.34
C THR A 206 -5.01 -4.08 -12.41
N GLU A 207 -6.29 -4.06 -12.04
CA GLU A 207 -7.38 -4.27 -13.00
C GLU A 207 -7.33 -3.26 -14.15
N LEU A 208 -6.95 -2.00 -13.87
CA LEU A 208 -6.80 -0.97 -14.88
C LEU A 208 -5.69 -1.30 -15.89
N GLU A 209 -4.53 -1.81 -15.44
CA GLU A 209 -3.45 -2.28 -16.33
C GLU A 209 -3.89 -3.48 -17.18
N HIS A 210 -4.63 -4.43 -16.59
CA HIS A 210 -5.18 -5.58 -17.31
C HIS A 210 -6.20 -5.17 -18.39
N GLN A 211 -7.08 -4.22 -18.11
CA GLN A 211 -8.09 -3.74 -19.07
C GLN A 211 -7.49 -2.81 -20.14
N THR A 212 -6.44 -2.06 -19.81
CA THR A 212 -5.90 -0.98 -20.66
C THR A 212 -4.48 -1.25 -21.18
N VAL A 213 -3.44 -0.73 -20.55
CA VAL A 213 -2.03 -0.83 -20.97
C VAL A 213 -1.12 -1.07 -19.77
N PHE A 214 0.01 -1.73 -20.03
CA PHE A 214 1.12 -1.89 -19.10
C PHE A 214 2.19 -0.83 -19.35
N ILE A 215 3.11 -0.63 -18.41
CA ILE A 215 4.21 0.34 -18.59
C ILE A 215 5.10 -0.02 -19.79
N SER A 216 5.25 -1.31 -20.13
CA SER A 216 5.91 -1.81 -21.34
C SER A 216 5.28 -1.33 -22.66
N ASN A 217 4.06 -0.78 -22.64
CA ASN A 217 3.48 -0.20 -23.84
C ASN A 217 4.00 1.23 -24.13
N LEU A 218 4.69 1.87 -23.19
CA LEU A 218 5.23 3.21 -23.40
C LEU A 218 6.37 3.23 -24.42
N HIS A 219 6.50 4.30 -25.21
CA HIS A 219 7.59 4.43 -26.17
C HIS A 219 8.91 4.74 -25.45
N ASP A 220 9.91 3.86 -25.60
CA ASP A 220 11.23 4.00 -24.94
C ASP A 220 12.08 5.13 -25.53
N ALA A 221 12.00 5.34 -26.85
CA ALA A 221 12.84 6.32 -27.56
C ALA A 221 12.43 7.79 -27.33
N ARG A 222 11.52 8.08 -26.40
CA ARG A 222 11.06 9.45 -26.12
C ARG A 222 12.08 10.21 -25.27
N THR A 223 12.30 11.46 -25.63
CA THR A 223 13.08 12.41 -24.85
C THR A 223 12.17 13.42 -24.14
N LEU A 224 12.64 13.93 -23.02
CA LEU A 224 12.02 15.01 -22.25
C LEU A 224 13.07 16.12 -22.01
N PRO A 225 12.73 17.41 -22.20
CA PRO A 225 13.61 18.50 -21.78
C PRO A 225 13.81 18.48 -20.26
N LEU A 226 15.04 18.75 -19.81
CA LEU A 226 15.34 18.88 -18.39
C LEU A 226 14.60 20.09 -17.79
N HIS A 227 14.15 19.96 -16.54
CA HIS A 227 13.42 21.02 -15.85
C HIS A 227 14.33 22.24 -15.66
N PRO A 228 13.88 23.51 -15.88
CA PRO A 228 14.75 24.68 -15.77
C PRO A 228 15.41 24.86 -14.39
N ALA A 229 14.78 24.33 -13.34
CA ALA A 229 15.30 24.33 -11.98
C ALA A 229 15.95 23.00 -11.57
N THR A 230 16.25 22.09 -12.50
CA THR A 230 16.71 20.71 -12.23
C THR A 230 17.78 20.60 -11.14
N VAL A 231 17.68 19.54 -10.34
CA VAL A 231 18.70 19.11 -9.39
C VAL A 231 19.99 18.65 -10.10
N LEU A 232 19.88 18.18 -11.36
CA LEU A 232 20.97 17.55 -12.09
C LEU A 232 22.05 18.56 -12.48
N LYS A 233 23.28 18.29 -12.05
CA LYS A 233 24.45 19.12 -12.32
C LYS A 233 25.40 18.43 -13.31
N ASP A 234 26.11 19.22 -14.09
CA ASP A 234 27.22 18.77 -14.93
C ASP A 234 28.51 18.62 -14.10
N ALA A 235 29.59 18.15 -14.74
CA ALA A 235 30.89 17.98 -14.11
C ALA A 235 31.55 19.30 -13.62
N THR A 236 30.97 20.47 -13.96
CA THR A 236 31.39 21.79 -13.45
C THR A 236 30.50 22.29 -12.31
N GLY A 237 29.52 21.50 -11.87
CA GLY A 237 28.57 21.86 -10.81
C GLY A 237 27.41 22.73 -11.27
N LYS A 238 27.31 23.06 -12.57
CA LYS A 238 26.24 23.88 -13.14
C LYS A 238 25.03 23.01 -13.50
N LYS A 239 23.81 23.56 -13.37
CA LYS A 239 22.58 22.86 -13.77
C LYS A 239 22.64 22.43 -15.25
N ARG A 240 22.29 21.18 -15.51
CA ARG A 240 22.23 20.62 -16.87
C ARG A 240 21.07 21.22 -17.67
N THR A 241 21.24 21.28 -18.97
CA THR A 241 20.28 21.83 -19.94
C THR A 241 20.25 20.98 -21.19
N GLY A 242 19.09 20.86 -21.83
CA GLY A 242 18.88 20.05 -23.03
C GLY A 242 17.77 19.01 -22.80
N GLU A 243 17.76 17.96 -23.61
CA GLU A 243 16.84 16.83 -23.47
C GLU A 243 17.58 15.54 -23.08
N MET A 244 16.85 14.62 -22.47
CA MET A 244 17.33 13.29 -22.09
C MET A 244 16.23 12.26 -22.34
N ASN A 245 16.58 10.99 -22.55
CA ASN A 245 15.62 9.89 -22.51
C ASN A 245 14.79 9.95 -21.21
N THR A 246 13.46 9.81 -21.30
CA THR A 246 12.57 9.99 -20.14
C THR A 246 12.88 9.05 -18.98
N LEU A 247 13.17 7.77 -19.26
CA LEU A 247 13.42 6.77 -18.21
C LEU A 247 14.78 7.00 -17.54
N ALA A 248 15.81 7.30 -18.33
CA ALA A 248 17.12 7.69 -17.80
C ALA A 248 17.02 8.97 -16.95
N TYR A 249 16.23 9.97 -17.38
CA TYR A 249 16.02 11.20 -16.62
C TYR A 249 15.31 10.93 -15.29
N LEU A 250 14.30 10.05 -15.26
CA LEU A 250 13.66 9.65 -14.02
C LEU A 250 14.65 8.99 -13.04
N PHE A 251 15.52 8.09 -13.51
CA PHE A 251 16.52 7.45 -12.63
C PHE A 251 17.59 8.44 -12.15
N GLU A 252 18.21 9.22 -13.05
CA GLU A 252 19.20 10.24 -12.66
C GLU A 252 18.62 11.28 -11.69
N PHE A 253 17.36 11.70 -11.91
CA PHE A 253 16.63 12.59 -11.01
C PHE A 253 16.50 11.99 -9.61
N LEU A 254 16.14 10.70 -9.49
CA LEU A 254 16.00 10.02 -8.20
C LEU A 254 17.36 9.74 -7.52
N ASP A 255 18.42 9.47 -8.28
CA ASP A 255 19.78 9.28 -7.76
C ASP A 255 20.40 10.56 -7.16
N ALA A 256 19.85 11.73 -7.50
CA ALA A 256 20.27 13.03 -7.00
C ALA A 256 19.70 13.41 -5.62
N TYR A 257 18.77 12.62 -5.08
CA TYR A 257 18.20 12.79 -3.73
C TYR A 257 18.59 11.61 -2.83
N ASP A 258 18.53 11.84 -1.52
CA ASP A 258 18.73 10.77 -0.54
C ASP A 258 17.38 10.16 -0.14
N PHE A 259 17.35 8.83 -0.05
CA PHE A 259 16.18 8.02 0.29
C PHE A 259 16.49 7.07 1.47
N ALA A 260 17.63 7.25 2.14
CA ALA A 260 18.00 6.49 3.33
C ALA A 260 17.06 6.77 4.51
N SER A 261 17.04 5.85 5.47
CA SER A 261 16.31 6.03 6.74
C SER A 261 17.16 6.81 7.74
N GLU A 262 16.53 7.72 8.50
CA GLU A 262 17.15 8.78 9.32
C GLU A 262 18.08 8.30 10.49
N GLY A 263 18.34 7.00 10.63
CA GLY A 263 19.16 6.41 11.70
C GLY A 263 20.67 6.41 11.48
N ALA A 264 21.17 6.87 10.32
CA ALA A 264 22.61 6.96 10.05
C ALA A 264 23.11 8.41 10.20
N GLU A 265 23.75 8.73 11.34
CA GLU A 265 24.53 9.97 11.50
C GLU A 265 25.91 9.91 10.78
N GLU A 266 26.00 9.19 9.66
CA GLU A 266 27.22 9.22 8.84
C GLU A 266 27.32 10.54 8.05
N ILE A 267 28.55 11.02 7.88
CA ILE A 267 28.86 12.28 7.22
C ILE A 267 28.41 12.22 5.75
N GLN A 268 27.53 13.14 5.36
CA GLN A 268 27.08 13.26 3.97
C GLN A 268 28.24 13.72 3.06
N GLU A 269 28.85 12.80 2.29
CA GLU A 269 29.82 13.16 1.24
C GLU A 269 29.20 14.05 0.15
N GLU A 270 27.88 13.94 -0.06
CA GLU A 270 27.11 14.74 -1.01
C GLU A 270 25.93 15.42 -0.29
N ASN A 271 25.84 16.76 -0.36
CA ASN A 271 24.72 17.57 0.17
C ASN A 271 23.41 17.30 -0.59
N LYS A 272 22.82 16.13 -0.41
CA LYS A 272 21.53 15.71 -0.99
C LYS A 272 20.37 16.08 -0.07
N SER A 273 19.23 16.41 -0.66
CA SER A 273 17.99 16.60 0.08
C SER A 273 17.37 15.23 0.37
N LEU A 274 16.89 15.04 1.61
CA LEU A 274 16.32 13.79 2.09
C LEU A 274 14.83 13.68 1.71
N ILE A 275 14.45 12.55 1.13
CA ILE A 275 13.08 12.24 0.70
C ILE A 275 12.60 10.99 1.45
N ASN A 276 11.99 11.21 2.62
CA ASN A 276 11.46 10.13 3.44
C ASN A 276 10.02 9.72 3.05
N ALA A 277 9.47 8.76 3.80
CA ALA A 277 8.13 8.20 3.61
C ALA A 277 7.01 9.27 3.64
N SER A 278 7.11 10.23 4.57
CA SER A 278 6.13 11.28 4.78
C SER A 278 6.13 12.31 3.65
N VAL A 279 7.32 12.70 3.15
CA VAL A 279 7.46 13.57 1.97
C VAL A 279 6.82 12.93 0.73
N LEU A 280 7.03 11.64 0.49
CA LEU A 280 6.37 10.93 -0.60
C LEU A 280 4.84 10.89 -0.42
N GLY A 281 4.38 10.60 0.79
CA GLY A 281 2.95 10.63 1.13
C GLY A 281 2.30 11.98 0.80
N LEU A 282 2.97 13.08 1.15
CA LEU A 282 2.58 14.46 0.86
C LEU A 282 2.54 14.80 -0.65
N ILE A 283 3.51 14.29 -1.41
CA ILE A 283 3.57 14.47 -2.86
C ILE A 283 2.33 13.84 -3.51
N PHE A 284 2.02 12.60 -3.14
CA PHE A 284 0.89 11.89 -3.72
C PHE A 284 -0.47 12.43 -3.26
N GLU A 285 -0.59 12.89 -2.01
CA GLU A 285 -1.76 13.67 -1.55
C GLU A 285 -2.04 14.85 -2.47
N LYS A 286 -1.02 15.65 -2.80
CA LYS A 286 -1.19 16.82 -3.65
C LYS A 286 -1.51 16.48 -5.10
N ILE A 287 -0.92 15.41 -5.64
CA ILE A 287 -1.23 14.93 -7.00
C ILE A 287 -2.68 14.44 -7.07
N ASN A 288 -3.16 13.71 -6.06
CA ASN A 288 -4.56 13.27 -5.99
C ASN A 288 -5.55 14.42 -5.68
N GLY A 289 -5.11 15.46 -4.97
CA GLY A 289 -5.93 16.61 -4.57
C GLY A 289 -6.51 17.45 -5.72
N TYR A 290 -6.24 17.09 -6.98
CA TYR A 290 -6.74 17.74 -8.19
C TYR A 290 -8.28 17.83 -8.28
N LYS A 291 -9.03 16.88 -7.68
CA LYS A 291 -10.51 16.91 -7.68
C LYS A 291 -11.12 17.21 -6.31
N ASP A 292 -10.62 16.57 -5.26
CA ASP A 292 -11.40 16.39 -4.02
C ASP A 292 -11.10 17.39 -2.89
N GLY A 293 -10.13 18.29 -3.08
CA GLY A 293 -9.83 19.35 -2.09
C GLY A 293 -9.30 18.82 -0.74
N SER A 294 -8.61 17.68 -0.75
CA SER A 294 -7.99 17.05 0.41
C SER A 294 -7.06 18.02 1.17
N PHE A 295 -7.35 18.25 2.45
CA PHE A 295 -6.55 19.09 3.33
C PHE A 295 -5.50 18.26 4.07
N PHE A 296 -4.22 18.54 3.80
CA PHE A 296 -3.11 17.96 4.55
C PHE A 296 -3.24 18.25 6.05
N THR A 297 -3.10 17.21 6.86
CA THR A 297 -2.97 17.34 8.32
C THR A 297 -1.48 17.30 8.68
N PRO A 298 -0.92 18.36 9.29
CA PRO A 298 0.45 18.37 9.79
C PRO A 298 0.74 17.23 10.77
N GLY A 299 1.92 16.62 10.68
CA GLY A 299 2.30 15.45 11.49
C GLY A 299 2.22 15.67 13.00
N PHE A 300 2.49 16.89 13.48
CA PHE A 300 2.32 17.20 14.90
C PHE A 300 0.86 17.10 15.39
N ILE A 301 -0.13 17.31 14.50
CA ILE A 301 -1.56 17.19 14.82
C ILE A 301 -1.97 15.71 14.85
N THR A 302 -1.58 14.93 13.83
CA THR A 302 -1.88 13.48 13.78
C THR A 302 -1.23 12.75 14.97
N MET A 303 0.05 13.03 15.26
CA MET A 303 0.78 12.53 16.41
C MET A 303 0.05 12.86 17.73
N TYR A 304 -0.32 14.12 17.96
CA TYR A 304 -1.01 14.54 19.19
C TYR A 304 -2.39 13.87 19.35
N MET A 305 -3.20 13.84 18.29
CA MET A 305 -4.54 13.23 18.32
C MET A 305 -4.47 11.72 18.55
N CYS A 306 -3.53 11.03 17.90
CA CYS A 306 -3.31 9.60 18.11
C CYS A 306 -2.83 9.33 19.54
N ARG A 307 -1.84 10.09 20.05
CA ARG A 307 -1.35 9.98 21.43
C ARG A 307 -2.46 10.09 22.47
N GLU A 308 -3.24 11.16 22.42
CA GLU A 308 -4.32 11.38 23.40
C GLU A 308 -5.44 10.33 23.31
N THR A 309 -5.78 9.88 22.09
CA THR A 309 -6.91 8.96 21.89
C THR A 309 -6.54 7.52 22.18
N LEU A 310 -5.37 7.07 21.72
CA LEU A 310 -4.96 5.67 21.79
C LEU A 310 -4.54 5.26 23.19
N ARG A 311 -3.85 6.14 23.95
CA ARG A 311 -3.55 5.88 25.37
C ARG A 311 -4.83 5.61 26.16
N ARG A 312 -5.86 6.43 25.97
CA ARG A 312 -7.19 6.25 26.60
C ARG A 312 -7.92 5.00 26.11
N ALA A 313 -7.79 4.66 24.83
CA ALA A 313 -8.40 3.45 24.25
C ALA A 313 -7.73 2.17 24.78
N VAL A 314 -6.41 2.17 24.97
CA VAL A 314 -5.64 1.08 25.57
C VAL A 314 -6.05 0.86 27.04
N VAL A 315 -6.04 1.90 27.89
CA VAL A 315 -6.52 1.81 29.28
C VAL A 315 -7.91 1.19 29.36
N GLN A 316 -8.84 1.66 28.54
CA GLN A 316 -10.19 1.10 28.49
C GLN A 316 -10.23 -0.35 27.99
N LYS A 317 -9.39 -0.74 27.02
CA LYS A 317 -9.31 -2.13 26.52
C LYS A 317 -8.84 -3.08 27.61
N PHE A 318 -7.85 -2.69 28.42
CA PHE A 318 -7.41 -3.46 29.58
C PHE A 318 -8.50 -3.53 30.66
N ASN A 319 -9.10 -2.40 31.05
CA ASN A 319 -10.20 -2.39 32.03
C ASN A 319 -11.37 -3.30 31.61
N ALA A 320 -11.74 -3.29 30.32
CA ALA A 320 -12.79 -4.17 29.79
C ALA A 320 -12.39 -5.65 29.73
N ALA A 321 -11.11 -5.96 29.46
CA ALA A 321 -10.62 -7.34 29.39
C ALA A 321 -10.35 -7.97 30.77
N LYS A 322 -9.97 -7.15 31.75
CA LYS A 322 -9.49 -7.58 33.07
C LYS A 322 -10.43 -7.27 34.24
N GLY A 323 -11.41 -6.38 34.05
CA GLY A 323 -12.22 -5.84 35.15
C GLY A 323 -11.46 -4.83 36.03
N TRP A 324 -10.35 -4.27 35.53
CA TRP A 324 -9.53 -3.28 36.24
C TRP A 324 -10.16 -1.88 36.21
N ALA A 325 -9.65 -0.99 37.07
CA ALA A 325 -10.10 0.39 37.25
C ALA A 325 -8.97 1.42 37.02
N CYS A 326 -8.04 1.11 36.11
CA CYS A 326 -6.92 1.97 35.74
C CYS A 326 -7.40 3.26 35.04
N GLN A 327 -6.73 4.38 35.27
CA GLN A 327 -7.00 5.68 34.64
C GLN A 327 -5.86 6.10 33.70
N THR A 328 -4.63 5.75 34.03
CA THR A 328 -3.40 6.08 33.29
C THR A 328 -2.73 4.83 32.68
N LEU A 329 -1.67 5.03 31.88
CA LEU A 329 -0.80 3.91 31.47
C LEU A 329 0.12 3.45 32.62
N ASP A 330 0.49 4.34 33.55
CA ASP A 330 1.26 3.96 34.74
C ASP A 330 0.46 2.98 35.62
N ASP A 331 -0.83 3.25 35.81
CA ASP A 331 -1.76 2.36 36.54
C ASP A 331 -1.90 0.98 35.87
N LEU A 332 -1.70 0.88 34.55
CA LEU A 332 -1.64 -0.38 33.83
C LEU A 332 -0.29 -1.06 34.03
N TYR A 333 0.81 -0.31 33.89
CA TYR A 333 2.16 -0.83 34.04
C TYR A 333 2.34 -1.55 35.39
N ASP A 334 1.87 -0.94 36.47
CA ASP A 334 1.92 -1.50 37.83
C ASP A 334 1.03 -2.75 38.04
N GLN A 335 0.07 -3.01 37.15
CA GLN A 335 -0.84 -4.18 37.20
C GLN A 335 -0.55 -5.26 36.14
N ILE A 336 0.38 -5.05 35.22
CA ILE A 336 0.74 -6.04 34.19
C ILE A 336 1.71 -7.09 34.75
N ASP A 337 1.14 -8.18 35.26
CA ASP A 337 1.87 -9.41 35.61
C ASP A 337 2.30 -10.18 34.35
N ASP A 338 1.33 -10.51 33.48
CA ASP A 338 1.57 -11.26 32.23
C ASP A 338 1.74 -10.32 31.02
N ARG A 339 2.98 -10.22 30.55
CA ARG A 339 3.37 -9.40 29.40
C ARG A 339 2.92 -9.98 28.06
N GLN A 340 2.80 -11.30 27.92
CA GLN A 340 2.31 -11.93 26.69
C GLN A 340 0.81 -11.67 26.54
N GLU A 341 0.05 -11.81 27.64
CA GLU A 341 -1.37 -11.49 27.65
C GLU A 341 -1.61 -10.00 27.40
N ALA A 342 -0.84 -9.12 28.04
CA ALA A 342 -0.91 -7.67 27.81
C ALA A 342 -0.62 -7.29 26.34
N ASN A 343 0.39 -7.88 25.71
CA ASN A 343 0.66 -7.70 24.27
C ASN A 343 -0.54 -8.20 23.42
N ALA A 344 -1.09 -9.37 23.74
CA ALA A 344 -2.27 -9.92 23.08
C ALA A 344 -3.54 -9.06 23.25
N ILE A 345 -3.69 -8.33 24.36
CA ILE A 345 -4.79 -7.36 24.57
C ILE A 345 -4.65 -6.18 23.60
N ILE A 346 -3.44 -5.62 23.43
CA ILE A 346 -3.20 -4.52 22.47
C ILE A 346 -3.35 -5.01 21.02
N ASN A 347 -2.87 -6.21 20.68
CA ASN A 347 -3.05 -6.80 19.34
C ASN A 347 -4.52 -7.06 18.95
N ARG A 348 -5.45 -6.95 19.91
CA ARG A 348 -6.90 -7.05 19.69
C ARG A 348 -7.59 -5.68 19.66
N LEU A 349 -6.86 -4.58 19.82
CA LEU A 349 -7.40 -3.23 19.62
C LEU A 349 -7.81 -3.05 18.14
N LYS A 350 -8.84 -2.25 17.87
CA LYS A 350 -9.43 -1.98 16.55
C LYS A 350 -9.57 -0.47 16.40
N ILE A 351 -8.79 0.13 15.51
CA ILE A 351 -8.74 1.57 15.23
C ILE A 351 -9.17 1.78 13.77
N CYS A 352 -10.13 2.66 13.53
CA CYS A 352 -10.61 2.96 12.18
C CYS A 352 -10.46 4.44 11.82
N ASP A 353 -10.00 4.70 10.60
CA ASP A 353 -10.23 5.98 9.91
C ASP A 353 -11.27 5.78 8.79
N PRO A 354 -12.48 6.35 8.90
CA PRO A 354 -13.54 6.21 7.90
C PRO A 354 -13.35 7.11 6.67
N ALA A 355 -12.35 7.99 6.67
CA ALA A 355 -11.97 8.87 5.56
C ALA A 355 -10.44 8.94 5.46
N VAL A 356 -9.81 7.76 5.34
CA VAL A 356 -8.37 7.55 5.60
C VAL A 356 -7.42 8.38 4.73
N GLY A 357 -7.86 8.82 3.55
CA GLY A 357 -7.04 9.58 2.63
C GLY A 357 -5.72 8.88 2.34
N SER A 358 -4.62 9.55 2.68
CA SER A 358 -3.26 9.05 2.49
C SER A 358 -2.73 8.14 3.61
N GLY A 359 -3.52 7.87 4.65
CA GLY A 359 -3.14 7.01 5.77
C GLY A 359 -2.26 7.66 6.84
N HIS A 360 -2.14 8.99 6.89
CA HIS A 360 -1.32 9.69 7.88
C HIS A 360 -1.68 9.28 9.32
N PHE A 361 -2.96 9.38 9.70
CA PHE A 361 -3.45 8.97 11.02
C PHE A 361 -3.15 7.51 11.36
N LEU A 362 -3.20 6.59 10.39
CA LEU A 362 -2.91 5.18 10.63
C LEU A 362 -1.41 4.92 10.86
N VAL A 363 -0.52 5.71 10.26
CA VAL A 363 0.93 5.65 10.54
C VAL A 363 1.24 6.26 11.90
N SER A 364 0.69 7.43 12.23
CA SER A 364 0.83 8.01 13.57
C SER A 364 0.27 7.07 14.66
N ALA A 365 -0.84 6.38 14.37
CA ALA A 365 -1.42 5.37 15.26
C ALA A 365 -0.54 4.12 15.39
N LEU A 366 0.11 3.67 14.32
CA LEU A 366 1.08 2.57 14.36
C LEU A 366 2.26 2.92 15.27
N ASN A 367 2.84 4.10 15.07
CA ASN A 367 4.02 4.56 15.79
C ASN A 367 3.71 4.75 17.29
N GLU A 368 2.58 5.38 17.63
CA GLU A 368 2.14 5.54 19.03
C GLU A 368 1.84 4.18 19.70
N LEU A 369 1.23 3.21 19.00
CA LEU A 369 0.99 1.88 19.58
C LEU A 369 2.29 1.12 19.89
N ILE A 370 3.33 1.26 19.05
CA ILE A 370 4.66 0.69 19.34
C ILE A 370 5.29 1.40 20.55
N ALA A 371 5.20 2.73 20.63
CA ALA A 371 5.68 3.48 21.80
C ALA A 371 4.96 3.07 23.09
N ILE A 372 3.62 2.94 23.07
CA ILE A 372 2.83 2.44 24.22
C ILE A 372 3.27 1.02 24.63
N LYS A 373 3.55 0.13 23.67
CA LYS A 373 4.10 -1.21 23.98
C LYS A 373 5.51 -1.16 24.59
N SER A 374 6.31 -0.17 24.21
CA SER A 374 7.64 0.07 24.78
C SER A 374 7.54 0.59 26.22
N GLU A 375 6.68 1.59 26.45
CA GLU A 375 6.37 2.20 27.75
C GLU A 375 5.80 1.18 28.75
N LEU A 376 4.83 0.36 28.33
CA LEU A 376 4.31 -0.76 29.13
C LEU A 376 5.30 -1.94 29.22
N HIS A 377 6.45 -1.87 28.55
CA HIS A 377 7.52 -2.87 28.57
C HIS A 377 7.06 -4.27 28.10
N ILE A 378 6.20 -4.31 27.08
CA ILE A 378 5.59 -5.53 26.50
C ILE A 378 6.07 -5.84 25.08
N LEU A 379 6.98 -5.04 24.52
CA LEU A 379 7.73 -5.41 23.29
C LEU A 379 8.61 -6.65 23.56
N GLN A 380 8.38 -7.71 22.79
CA GLN A 380 9.03 -9.02 22.95
C GLN A 380 9.63 -9.51 21.62
N ASP A 381 10.73 -10.24 21.71
CA ASP A 381 11.27 -11.01 20.57
C ASP A 381 10.46 -12.29 20.31
N ARG A 382 10.77 -13.01 19.22
CA ARG A 382 10.12 -14.30 18.87
C ARG A 382 10.20 -15.38 19.96
N SER A 383 11.09 -15.26 20.94
CA SER A 383 11.22 -16.16 22.09
C SER A 383 10.47 -15.66 23.34
N GLY A 384 9.72 -14.56 23.23
CA GLY A 384 9.00 -13.94 24.34
C GLY A 384 9.89 -13.12 25.29
N ARG A 385 11.17 -12.91 24.95
CA ARG A 385 12.08 -12.12 25.80
C ARG A 385 11.92 -10.64 25.46
N ARG A 386 11.78 -9.81 26.51
CA ARG A 386 11.64 -8.36 26.38
C ARG A 386 12.85 -7.73 25.67
N LEU A 387 12.61 -6.66 24.92
CA LEU A 387 13.62 -5.66 24.57
C LEU A 387 13.81 -4.75 25.80
N LYS A 388 14.90 -4.95 26.55
CA LYS A 388 15.19 -4.19 27.79
C LYS A 388 16.09 -3.00 27.54
N GLU A 389 17.10 -3.22 26.71
CA GLU A 389 18.23 -2.32 26.41
C GLU A 389 17.90 -1.26 25.36
N TYR A 390 16.61 -1.07 25.06
CA TYR A 390 16.13 -0.19 24.00
C TYR A 390 14.84 0.53 24.42
N GLN A 391 14.83 1.84 24.25
CA GLN A 391 13.64 2.69 24.34
C GLN A 391 13.09 2.94 22.93
N VAL A 392 11.77 3.14 22.84
CA VAL A 392 11.11 3.48 21.58
C VAL A 392 10.11 4.59 21.83
N GLU A 393 10.25 5.70 21.12
CA GLU A 393 9.42 6.90 21.25
C GLU A 393 9.03 7.47 19.89
N VAL A 394 8.04 8.36 19.88
CA VAL A 394 7.59 9.07 18.67
C VAL A 394 8.06 10.52 18.73
N VAL A 395 8.87 10.92 17.75
CA VAL A 395 9.42 12.27 17.61
C VAL A 395 9.15 12.76 16.20
N ASN A 396 8.48 13.91 16.06
CA ASN A 396 8.07 14.48 14.75
C ASN A 396 7.23 13.51 13.87
N ASP A 397 6.37 12.71 14.51
CA ASP A 397 5.56 11.61 13.93
C ASP A 397 6.36 10.39 13.42
N GLU A 398 7.68 10.40 13.56
CA GLU A 398 8.59 9.30 13.23
C GLU A 398 8.95 8.46 14.46
N LEU A 399 9.23 7.17 14.25
CA LEU A 399 9.57 6.24 15.33
C LEU A 399 11.08 6.24 15.58
N VAL A 400 11.50 6.74 16.74
CA VAL A 400 12.90 6.75 17.16
C VAL A 400 13.15 5.58 18.11
N ILE A 401 14.21 4.82 17.84
CA ILE A 401 14.70 3.74 18.71
C ILE A 401 16.10 4.11 19.18
N THR A 402 16.28 4.15 20.49
CA THR A 402 17.55 4.43 21.18
C THR A 402 17.91 3.28 22.11
N ASP A 403 19.19 3.06 22.35
CA ASP A 403 19.67 2.13 23.38
C ASP A 403 19.78 2.78 24.77
N ASP A 404 20.21 1.99 25.76
CA ASP A 404 20.41 2.46 27.15
C ASP A 404 21.49 3.56 27.29
N GLU A 405 22.39 3.73 26.31
CA GLU A 405 23.40 4.81 26.28
C GLU A 405 22.85 6.07 25.57
N GLY A 406 21.71 5.97 24.90
CA GLY A 406 21.04 7.03 24.16
C GLY A 406 21.42 7.10 22.68
N ASP A 407 22.22 6.14 22.19
CA ASP A 407 22.64 6.07 20.79
C ASP A 407 21.50 5.53 19.91
N LEU A 408 21.45 6.00 18.65
CA LEU A 408 20.43 5.59 17.68
C LEU A 408 20.64 4.16 17.21
N PHE A 409 19.56 3.37 17.18
CA PHE A 409 19.60 2.00 16.71
C PHE A 409 19.89 1.90 15.20
N GLU A 410 21.02 1.26 14.85
CA GLU A 410 21.37 0.91 13.47
C GLU A 410 21.16 -0.60 13.22
N TYR A 411 20.44 -0.96 12.16
CA TYR A 411 20.31 -2.37 11.78
C TYR A 411 21.59 -2.90 11.11
N ARG A 412 22.28 -3.79 11.81
CA ARG A 412 23.50 -4.48 11.34
C ARG A 412 23.18 -5.95 11.12
N PRO A 413 22.93 -6.42 9.87
CA PRO A 413 22.45 -7.78 9.60
C PRO A 413 23.30 -8.91 10.21
N ARG A 414 24.61 -8.69 10.39
CA ARG A 414 25.53 -9.69 10.96
C ARG A 414 25.52 -9.76 12.50
N SER A 415 24.93 -8.78 13.19
CA SER A 415 24.84 -8.76 14.66
C SER A 415 23.58 -9.51 15.14
N PRO A 416 23.71 -10.53 16.02
CA PRO A 416 22.54 -11.26 16.53
C PRO A 416 21.55 -10.39 17.32
N GLU A 417 22.04 -9.39 18.08
CA GLU A 417 21.17 -8.53 18.88
C GLU A 417 20.45 -7.50 18.02
N SER A 418 21.15 -6.86 17.07
CA SER A 418 20.52 -5.96 16.10
C SER A 418 19.49 -6.69 15.23
N GLN A 419 19.77 -7.95 14.86
CA GLN A 419 18.79 -8.83 14.22
C GLN A 419 17.56 -9.08 15.11
N ARG A 420 17.75 -9.33 16.41
CA ARG A 420 16.65 -9.55 17.36
C ARG A 420 15.72 -8.35 17.50
N VAL A 421 16.28 -7.14 17.62
CA VAL A 421 15.52 -5.89 17.74
C VAL A 421 14.75 -5.60 16.45
N GLN A 422 15.43 -5.64 15.30
CA GLN A 422 14.84 -5.37 13.99
C GLN A 422 13.68 -6.36 13.67
N GLU A 423 13.89 -7.64 13.97
CA GLU A 423 12.89 -8.70 13.80
C GLU A 423 11.68 -8.52 14.72
N ALA A 424 11.90 -8.15 15.98
CA ALA A 424 10.82 -7.85 16.93
C ALA A 424 9.99 -6.64 16.46
N LEU A 425 10.64 -5.53 16.11
CA LEU A 425 9.96 -4.32 15.62
C LEU A 425 9.16 -4.58 14.33
N PHE A 426 9.70 -5.37 13.40
CA PHE A 426 9.00 -5.77 12.18
C PHE A 426 7.73 -6.58 12.49
N HIS A 427 7.83 -7.60 13.35
CA HIS A 427 6.68 -8.44 13.68
C HIS A 427 5.63 -7.70 14.50
N GLU A 428 6.03 -6.82 15.40
CA GLU A 428 5.10 -5.97 16.15
C GLU A 428 4.37 -4.99 15.22
N LYS A 429 5.10 -4.32 14.29
CA LYS A 429 4.47 -3.46 13.27
C LYS A 429 3.55 -4.24 12.35
N GLN A 430 3.98 -5.40 11.84
CA GLN A 430 3.15 -6.30 11.03
C GLN A 430 1.86 -6.69 11.76
N THR A 431 1.96 -7.13 13.01
CA THR A 431 0.82 -7.56 13.83
C THR A 431 -0.19 -6.43 14.04
N LEU A 432 0.28 -5.21 14.31
CA LEU A 432 -0.58 -4.03 14.47
C LEU A 432 -1.22 -3.58 13.15
N ILE A 433 -0.46 -3.57 12.04
CA ILE A 433 -0.99 -3.27 10.71
C ILE A 433 -2.06 -4.28 10.32
N GLU A 434 -1.83 -5.58 10.53
CA GLU A 434 -2.76 -6.65 10.18
C GLU A 434 -3.99 -6.67 11.12
N HIS A 435 -3.84 -6.51 12.43
CA HIS A 435 -4.96 -6.75 13.35
C HIS A 435 -5.62 -5.49 13.93
N CYS A 436 -4.95 -4.34 13.92
CA CYS A 436 -5.41 -3.15 14.65
C CYS A 436 -5.84 -1.97 13.79
N LEU A 437 -5.24 -1.77 12.61
CA LEU A 437 -5.46 -0.58 11.80
C LEU A 437 -6.42 -0.87 10.64
N PHE A 438 -7.47 -0.05 10.50
CA PHE A 438 -8.50 -0.17 9.47
C PHE A 438 -8.77 1.19 8.82
N GLY A 439 -9.00 1.22 7.51
CA GLY A 439 -9.20 2.46 6.76
C GLY A 439 -10.22 2.34 5.63
N VAL A 440 -11.01 3.38 5.41
CA VAL A 440 -11.96 3.48 4.29
C VAL A 440 -11.79 4.82 3.58
N ASP A 441 -11.77 4.82 2.25
CA ASP A 441 -11.84 6.04 1.44
C ASP A 441 -12.68 5.82 0.16
N ILE A 442 -13.36 6.86 -0.34
CA ILE A 442 -14.08 6.78 -1.62
C ILE A 442 -13.13 6.65 -2.81
N ASN A 443 -11.96 7.28 -2.72
CA ASN A 443 -11.02 7.44 -3.81
C ASN A 443 -10.04 6.25 -3.80
N PRO A 444 -10.02 5.41 -4.85
CA PRO A 444 -9.15 4.24 -4.90
C PRO A 444 -7.66 4.62 -4.89
N ASN A 445 -7.30 5.84 -5.32
CA ASN A 445 -5.92 6.29 -5.31
C ASN A 445 -5.47 6.73 -3.91
N SER A 446 -6.38 7.26 -3.07
CA SER A 446 -6.13 7.47 -1.63
C SER A 446 -5.82 6.14 -0.94
N VAL A 447 -6.66 5.11 -1.16
CA VAL A 447 -6.43 3.74 -0.66
C VAL A 447 -5.07 3.18 -1.06
N LYS A 448 -4.65 3.35 -2.33
CA LYS A 448 -3.32 2.92 -2.80
C LYS A 448 -2.18 3.64 -2.06
N ILE A 449 -2.29 4.96 -1.83
CA ILE A 449 -1.29 5.74 -1.07
C ILE A 449 -1.23 5.29 0.39
N CYS A 450 -2.37 5.09 1.04
CA CYS A 450 -2.41 4.61 2.42
C CYS A 450 -1.72 3.25 2.57
N ARG A 451 -2.00 2.28 1.68
CA ARG A 451 -1.30 0.99 1.66
C ARG A 451 0.20 1.16 1.41
N LEU A 452 0.59 2.03 0.47
CA LEU A 452 1.99 2.35 0.19
C LEU A 452 2.71 2.93 1.42
N ARG A 453 2.10 3.89 2.13
CA ARG A 453 2.70 4.49 3.33
C ARG A 453 2.90 3.48 4.44
N LEU A 454 1.92 2.60 4.68
CA LEU A 454 2.04 1.50 5.66
C LEU A 454 3.11 0.46 5.25
N TRP A 455 3.24 0.14 3.95
CA TRP A 455 4.35 -0.72 3.49
C TRP A 455 5.71 -0.06 3.65
N ILE A 456 5.85 1.25 3.40
CA ILE A 456 7.13 1.96 3.60
C ILE A 456 7.50 1.98 5.10
N GLU A 457 6.53 2.21 5.98
CA GLU A 457 6.77 2.23 7.42
C GLU A 457 7.22 0.87 7.97
N LEU A 458 6.65 -0.21 7.45
CA LEU A 458 7.10 -1.57 7.75
C LEU A 458 8.44 -1.89 7.06
N LEU A 459 8.66 -1.40 5.84
CA LEU A 459 9.89 -1.60 5.07
C LEU A 459 11.09 -1.10 5.86
N LYS A 460 11.02 0.07 6.53
CA LYS A 460 12.08 0.60 7.42
C LYS A 460 12.66 -0.45 8.38
N HIS A 461 11.85 -1.43 8.80
CA HIS A 461 12.22 -2.47 9.78
C HIS A 461 12.44 -3.86 9.13
N ALA A 462 12.45 -3.96 7.80
CA ALA A 462 12.69 -5.23 7.11
C ALA A 462 14.07 -5.81 7.44
N TYR A 463 14.17 -7.13 7.61
CA TYR A 463 15.37 -7.81 8.09
C TYR A 463 15.74 -9.04 7.23
N TYR A 464 16.98 -9.51 7.38
CA TYR A 464 17.50 -10.70 6.71
C TYR A 464 17.30 -11.98 7.51
N ARG A 465 16.34 -12.83 7.11
CA ARG A 465 16.22 -14.19 7.65
C ARG A 465 17.24 -15.15 7.04
N PRO A 466 17.72 -16.16 7.80
CA PRO A 466 18.42 -17.31 7.21
C PRO A 466 17.46 -18.10 6.31
N ALA A 467 17.95 -18.65 5.19
CA ALA A 467 17.17 -19.57 4.36
C ALA A 467 16.74 -20.81 5.15
N SER A 468 15.48 -21.19 5.04
CA SER A 468 14.97 -22.43 5.64
C SER A 468 15.60 -23.67 4.96
N PRO A 469 15.84 -24.77 5.70
CA PRO A 469 16.40 -26.00 5.12
C PRO A 469 15.64 -26.55 3.92
N GLU A 470 14.32 -26.38 3.89
CA GLU A 470 13.44 -26.80 2.79
C GLU A 470 13.81 -26.14 1.45
N SER A 471 14.21 -24.87 1.48
CA SER A 471 14.68 -24.15 0.28
C SER A 471 16.06 -24.62 -0.22
N VAL A 472 16.85 -25.26 0.64
CA VAL A 472 18.15 -25.86 0.30
C VAL A 472 17.96 -27.24 -0.33
N ILE A 473 16.99 -28.03 0.17
CA ILE A 473 16.65 -29.35 -0.37
C ILE A 473 16.22 -29.23 -1.84
N ALA A 474 15.38 -28.24 -2.18
CA ALA A 474 14.93 -27.96 -3.55
C ALA A 474 16.09 -27.66 -4.53
N ARG A 475 17.20 -27.07 -4.06
CA ARG A 475 18.41 -26.84 -4.89
C ARG A 475 19.18 -28.13 -5.17
N SER A 476 19.18 -29.09 -4.25
CA SER A 476 19.87 -30.38 -4.41
C SER A 476 19.17 -31.32 -5.39
N THR A 477 17.84 -31.24 -5.50
CA THR A 477 17.04 -32.07 -6.42
C THR A 477 17.09 -31.56 -7.86
N ALA A 478 17.25 -30.25 -8.07
CA ALA A 478 17.33 -29.66 -9.42
C ALA A 478 18.60 -30.07 -10.21
N THR A 479 19.67 -30.51 -9.53
CA THR A 479 20.97 -30.83 -10.14
C THR A 479 21.16 -32.31 -10.50
N LYS A 480 20.10 -33.15 -10.42
CA LYS A 480 20.12 -34.54 -10.88
C LYS A 480 19.03 -34.85 -11.91
N GLN A 481 19.15 -34.27 -13.09
CA GLN A 481 18.47 -34.81 -14.28
C GLN A 481 19.31 -35.91 -14.93
N SER A 482 18.74 -37.11 -14.98
CA SER A 482 19.25 -38.23 -15.79
C SER A 482 19.19 -37.88 -17.29
N PRO A 483 20.07 -38.44 -18.15
CA PRO A 483 20.01 -38.19 -19.58
C PRO A 483 18.69 -38.72 -20.19
N PRO A 484 18.12 -38.03 -21.21
CA PRO A 484 16.84 -38.42 -21.79
C PRO A 484 16.95 -39.71 -22.64
N PRO A 485 15.87 -40.51 -22.74
CA PRO A 485 15.84 -41.69 -23.59
C PRO A 485 15.80 -41.30 -25.09
N PRO A 486 16.26 -42.18 -25.99
CA PRO A 486 16.26 -41.89 -27.43
C PRO A 486 14.84 -41.86 -28.01
N SER A 487 14.59 -40.88 -28.89
CA SER A 487 13.31 -40.65 -29.56
C SER A 487 12.95 -41.75 -30.56
N LEU A 488 11.71 -42.26 -30.46
CA LEU A 488 11.10 -43.12 -31.49
C LEU A 488 10.63 -42.29 -32.70
N PRO A 489 10.64 -42.86 -33.92
CA PRO A 489 10.45 -42.10 -35.16
C PRO A 489 8.98 -41.85 -35.52
N ALA A 490 8.75 -40.80 -36.32
CA ALA A 490 7.42 -40.38 -36.78
C ALA A 490 6.78 -41.34 -37.79
N GLU A 491 5.45 -41.43 -37.73
CA GLU A 491 4.62 -42.19 -38.68
C GLU A 491 4.69 -41.61 -40.11
N ARG A 492 4.63 -42.49 -41.11
CA ARG A 492 4.30 -42.12 -42.49
C ARG A 492 3.15 -42.98 -42.99
N GLY A 493 2.18 -42.33 -43.65
CA GLY A 493 1.15 -43.00 -44.45
C GLY A 493 1.73 -43.68 -45.71
N PRO A 494 0.94 -44.53 -46.38
CA PRO A 494 1.46 -45.60 -47.24
C PRO A 494 1.66 -45.19 -48.71
N GLY A 495 2.60 -45.87 -49.40
CA GLY A 495 2.67 -45.87 -50.86
C GLY A 495 3.92 -46.54 -51.45
N GLY A 496 3.70 -47.60 -52.25
CA GLY A 496 4.49 -47.87 -53.46
C GLY A 496 5.85 -48.60 -53.34
N GLU A 497 5.79 -49.93 -53.26
CA GLU A 497 6.54 -50.94 -54.06
C GLU A 497 8.06 -50.88 -54.39
N VAL A 498 8.56 -52.10 -54.65
CA VAL A 498 9.77 -52.54 -55.40
C VAL A 498 11.07 -52.76 -54.60
N SER A 499 11.56 -54.00 -54.73
CA SER A 499 12.77 -54.60 -54.11
C SER A 499 13.99 -54.60 -55.09
N PRO A 500 15.05 -55.41 -54.89
CA PRO A 500 16.24 -55.23 -54.04
C PRO A 500 17.53 -55.27 -54.95
N PRO A 501 18.71 -55.87 -54.63
CA PRO A 501 19.39 -56.27 -53.37
C PRO A 501 20.90 -55.87 -53.29
N SER A 502 21.61 -56.41 -52.28
CA SER A 502 23.07 -56.71 -52.26
C SER A 502 24.04 -55.53 -51.97
N SER A 503 25.25 -55.70 -51.40
CA SER A 503 25.91 -56.83 -50.71
C SER A 503 27.10 -56.39 -49.83
N LYS A 504 27.54 -57.31 -48.93
CA LYS A 504 28.92 -57.60 -48.44
C LYS A 504 29.99 -56.48 -48.35
N GLY A 505 30.79 -56.53 -47.27
CA GLY A 505 32.23 -56.22 -47.36
C GLY A 505 32.89 -55.85 -46.04
N ALA A 506 33.92 -56.60 -45.62
CA ALA A 506 34.67 -56.34 -44.38
C ALA A 506 36.03 -55.68 -44.65
N GLY A 507 36.53 -54.93 -43.66
CA GLY A 507 37.92 -55.01 -43.21
C GLY A 507 38.91 -53.93 -43.67
N GLY A 508 39.85 -53.59 -42.76
CA GLY A 508 41.24 -53.31 -43.15
C GLY A 508 41.82 -51.93 -42.83
N MET A 509 42.57 -51.86 -41.72
CA MET A 509 43.93 -51.27 -41.60
C MET A 509 44.19 -49.75 -41.86
N SER A 510 44.80 -49.13 -40.85
CA SER A 510 45.65 -47.92 -40.90
C SER A 510 46.98 -48.19 -41.66
N PRO A 511 47.88 -47.22 -42.01
CA PRO A 511 48.61 -46.40 -40.99
C PRO A 511 49.21 -45.03 -41.41
N SER A 512 49.81 -44.32 -40.42
CA SER A 512 50.88 -43.28 -40.54
C SER A 512 50.51 -41.95 -41.25
N SER A 513 51.07 -40.77 -40.96
CA SER A 513 52.09 -40.27 -40.01
C SER A 513 51.72 -38.80 -39.63
N SER A 514 52.48 -37.94 -38.91
CA SER A 514 53.83 -37.95 -38.32
C SER A 514 53.89 -36.96 -37.12
N SER A 515 55.06 -36.45 -36.72
CA SER A 515 55.31 -35.37 -35.72
C SER A 515 56.45 -34.46 -36.28
N PRO A 516 56.90 -33.31 -35.68
CA PRO A 516 57.16 -33.10 -34.24
C PRO A 516 56.90 -31.69 -33.66
N SER A 517 57.31 -31.54 -32.39
CA SER A 517 57.22 -30.40 -31.46
C SER A 517 58.02 -29.13 -31.80
N LEU A 518 57.62 -27.98 -31.23
CA LEU A 518 58.54 -26.92 -30.75
C LEU A 518 57.89 -26.04 -29.65
N GLN A 519 58.73 -25.48 -28.77
CA GLN A 519 58.35 -24.61 -27.64
C GLN A 519 58.52 -23.10 -27.96
N ALA A 520 57.92 -22.29 -27.09
CA ALA A 520 58.19 -20.87 -26.80
C ALA A 520 57.60 -19.79 -27.71
N GLY A 521 56.99 -18.78 -27.07
CA GLY A 521 56.48 -17.55 -27.69
C GLY A 521 55.47 -16.85 -26.78
N ARG A 522 55.87 -15.76 -26.10
CA ARG A 522 54.95 -14.94 -25.30
C ARG A 522 54.03 -14.11 -26.22
N GLY A 523 52.74 -14.06 -25.92
CA GLY A 523 51.80 -13.10 -26.51
C GLY A 523 50.74 -12.72 -25.48
N GLN A 524 50.60 -11.42 -25.18
CA GLN A 524 49.58 -10.93 -24.26
C GLN A 524 48.22 -10.90 -24.98
N GLY A 525 47.18 -11.43 -24.33
CA GLY A 525 45.79 -11.28 -24.73
C GLY A 525 44.95 -10.95 -23.51
N TRP A 526 44.42 -9.73 -23.43
CA TRP A 526 43.58 -9.28 -22.32
C TRP A 526 42.17 -9.87 -22.48
N GLY A 527 41.89 -10.95 -21.75
CA GLY A 527 40.52 -11.47 -21.59
C GLY A 527 39.88 -10.84 -20.36
N SER A 528 38.77 -10.11 -20.55
CA SER A 528 38.03 -9.48 -19.46
C SER A 528 37.29 -10.52 -18.61
N SER A 529 37.85 -10.85 -17.46
CA SER A 529 37.21 -11.69 -16.45
C SER A 529 36.12 -10.91 -15.68
N SER A 530 34.89 -11.42 -15.70
CA SER A 530 33.79 -10.90 -14.89
C SER A 530 34.12 -10.94 -13.39
N PRO A 531 33.83 -9.89 -12.60
CA PRO A 531 33.99 -9.95 -11.16
C PRO A 531 32.91 -10.87 -10.57
N SER A 532 33.34 -12.02 -10.05
CA SER A 532 32.53 -12.80 -9.12
C SER A 532 32.67 -12.18 -7.73
N LEU A 533 31.56 -12.14 -6.97
CA LEU A 533 31.52 -11.57 -5.62
C LEU A 533 32.64 -12.14 -4.73
N PRO A 534 33.40 -11.31 -3.99
CA PRO A 534 34.43 -11.80 -3.09
C PRO A 534 33.80 -12.51 -1.87
N ALA A 535 33.76 -13.84 -1.93
CA ALA A 535 33.37 -14.67 -0.80
C ALA A 535 34.54 -14.83 0.19
N GLU A 536 34.68 -13.87 1.11
CA GLU A 536 35.65 -13.99 2.20
C GLU A 536 35.29 -15.13 3.16
N ARG A 537 36.26 -16.01 3.42
CA ARG A 537 36.06 -17.28 4.14
C ARG A 537 36.35 -17.11 5.63
N GLY A 538 35.31 -17.19 6.46
CA GLY A 538 35.46 -17.55 7.87
C GLY A 538 35.76 -19.05 8.05
N PRO A 539 36.46 -19.47 9.12
CA PRO A 539 36.78 -20.87 9.38
C PRO A 539 35.56 -21.63 9.93
N GLY A 540 34.76 -22.22 9.04
CA GLY A 540 33.55 -22.97 9.38
C GLY A 540 32.50 -22.84 8.27
N GLY A 541 32.65 -23.65 7.23
CA GLY A 541 31.91 -23.45 5.98
C GLY A 541 30.48 -24.01 6.00
N GLU A 542 29.49 -23.13 6.02
CA GLU A 542 28.38 -23.07 5.06
C GLU A 542 27.55 -21.80 5.32
N VAL A 543 27.65 -20.80 4.43
CA VAL A 543 26.84 -19.58 4.55
C VAL A 543 25.48 -19.84 3.90
N SER A 544 24.48 -20.19 4.72
CA SER A 544 23.08 -20.25 4.26
C SER A 544 22.68 -18.90 3.65
N PRO A 545 22.16 -18.86 2.41
CA PRO A 545 21.84 -17.60 1.74
C PRO A 545 20.74 -16.89 2.53
N ARG A 546 21.03 -15.67 3.01
CA ARG A 546 20.02 -14.87 3.71
C ARG A 546 19.09 -14.22 2.71
N ARG A 547 17.80 -14.13 3.04
CA ARG A 547 16.78 -13.45 2.22
C ARG A 547 16.11 -12.37 3.07
N LEU A 548 15.76 -11.25 2.45
CA LEU A 548 14.93 -10.25 3.12
C LEU A 548 13.55 -10.85 3.43
N GLU A 549 12.97 -10.49 4.57
CA GLU A 549 11.61 -10.91 4.92
C GLU A 549 10.58 -10.27 3.98
N THR A 550 9.53 -11.02 3.66
CA THR A 550 8.45 -10.57 2.75
C THR A 550 7.45 -9.66 3.47
N LEU A 551 6.89 -8.69 2.74
CA LEU A 551 5.86 -7.80 3.28
C LEU A 551 4.48 -8.50 3.32
N PRO A 552 3.60 -8.14 4.27
CA PRO A 552 2.26 -8.69 4.42
C PRO A 552 1.23 -8.10 3.44
N ASN A 553 0.10 -8.79 3.30
CA ASN A 553 -1.08 -8.32 2.55
C ASN A 553 -1.89 -7.29 3.36
N ILE A 554 -1.58 -6.01 3.19
CA ILE A 554 -2.33 -4.89 3.80
C ILE A 554 -3.67 -4.62 3.10
N ASP A 555 -3.90 -5.20 1.91
CA ASP A 555 -5.09 -5.01 1.05
C ASP A 555 -6.44 -5.21 1.76
N ILE A 556 -6.45 -6.03 2.82
CA ILE A 556 -7.69 -6.41 3.48
C ILE A 556 -8.17 -5.39 4.50
N ASN A 557 -7.31 -4.52 5.02
CA ASN A 557 -7.65 -3.56 6.07
C ASN A 557 -7.94 -2.15 5.55
N ILE A 558 -7.39 -1.77 4.39
CA ILE A 558 -7.64 -0.45 3.77
C ILE A 558 -8.52 -0.65 2.54
N LYS A 559 -9.76 -0.15 2.58
CA LYS A 559 -10.81 -0.43 1.59
C LYS A 559 -11.24 0.80 0.80
N CYS A 560 -11.68 0.57 -0.43
CA CYS A 560 -12.33 1.57 -1.26
C CYS A 560 -13.85 1.49 -1.09
N GLY A 561 -14.51 2.62 -0.83
CA GLY A 561 -15.97 2.71 -0.70
C GLY A 561 -16.41 4.00 0.02
N ASN A 562 -17.68 4.37 -0.17
CA ASN A 562 -18.30 5.48 0.52
C ASN A 562 -18.77 5.03 1.92
N ALA A 563 -17.97 5.37 2.92
CA ALA A 563 -18.21 5.09 4.34
C ALA A 563 -19.61 5.49 4.86
N LEU A 564 -20.20 6.57 4.32
CA LEU A 564 -21.52 7.09 4.71
C LEU A 564 -22.69 6.35 4.05
N ILE A 565 -22.45 5.54 3.02
CA ILE A 565 -23.51 4.84 2.27
C ILE A 565 -23.43 3.35 2.58
N SER A 566 -24.40 2.88 3.36
CA SER A 566 -24.70 1.45 3.47
C SER A 566 -26.05 1.18 2.78
N ARG A 567 -26.16 0.03 2.10
CA ARG A 567 -27.46 -0.47 1.62
C ARG A 567 -28.28 -1.05 2.77
N TYR A 568 -27.64 -1.45 3.86
CA TYR A 568 -28.28 -2.16 4.98
C TYR A 568 -27.91 -1.59 6.36
N PRO A 569 -28.83 -1.62 7.35
CA PRO A 569 -28.51 -1.18 8.71
C PRO A 569 -27.44 -2.04 9.37
N LEU A 570 -26.53 -1.40 10.12
CA LEU A 570 -25.47 -2.08 10.88
C LEU A 570 -26.00 -3.19 11.81
N LYS A 571 -27.22 -3.04 12.34
CA LYS A 571 -27.85 -4.00 13.27
C LYS A 571 -28.75 -5.07 12.61
N ALA A 572 -28.73 -5.23 11.28
CA ALA A 572 -29.46 -6.32 10.61
C ALA A 572 -28.91 -7.71 11.01
N ASP A 573 -29.66 -8.80 10.86
CA ASP A 573 -29.11 -10.15 11.09
C ASP A 573 -28.50 -10.72 9.80
N ILE A 574 -27.18 -10.92 9.78
CA ILE A 574 -26.46 -11.52 8.64
C ILE A 574 -26.44 -13.06 8.66
N ARG A 575 -26.76 -13.70 9.79
CA ARG A 575 -26.69 -15.15 9.96
C ARG A 575 -27.64 -15.86 9.00
N GLN A 576 -28.89 -15.38 8.91
CA GLN A 576 -29.92 -15.91 8.01
C GLN A 576 -29.51 -15.85 6.52
N MET A 577 -28.64 -14.89 6.16
CA MET A 577 -28.21 -14.67 4.79
C MET A 577 -27.08 -15.63 4.40
N LEU A 578 -26.11 -15.85 5.30
CA LEU A 578 -25.02 -16.81 5.11
C LEU A 578 -25.51 -18.27 5.13
N SER A 579 -26.38 -18.61 6.09
CA SER A 579 -26.84 -19.99 6.30
C SER A 579 -27.62 -20.58 5.12
N THR A 580 -28.19 -19.74 4.25
CA THR A 580 -29.05 -20.16 3.13
C THR A 580 -28.28 -20.88 2.00
N ARG A 581 -26.93 -20.80 1.97
CA ARG A 581 -26.07 -21.47 0.96
C ARG A 581 -24.90 -22.25 1.55
N ASN A 582 -25.02 -22.78 2.77
CA ASN A 582 -23.96 -23.50 3.50
C ASN A 582 -22.71 -22.67 3.84
N TRP A 583 -22.76 -21.33 3.74
CA TRP A 583 -21.69 -20.46 4.23
C TRP A 583 -21.87 -20.17 5.72
N ASP A 584 -20.75 -20.18 6.46
CA ASP A 584 -20.70 -19.84 7.90
C ASP A 584 -19.77 -18.64 8.12
N ILE A 585 -20.06 -17.81 9.12
CA ILE A 585 -19.25 -16.66 9.50
C ILE A 585 -17.82 -17.10 9.88
N LYS A 586 -17.66 -18.30 10.44
CA LYS A 586 -16.34 -18.88 10.75
C LYS A 586 -15.58 -19.27 9.50
N THR A 587 -16.26 -19.80 8.48
CA THR A 587 -15.66 -20.07 7.16
C THR A 587 -15.21 -18.77 6.50
N TYR A 588 -16.01 -17.71 6.58
CA TYR A 588 -15.64 -16.40 6.05
C TYR A 588 -14.43 -15.78 6.77
N ARG A 589 -14.42 -15.75 8.10
CA ARG A 589 -13.25 -15.31 8.89
C ARG A 589 -12.00 -16.12 8.57
N ARG A 590 -12.12 -17.44 8.45
CA ARG A 590 -10.99 -18.30 8.11
C ARG A 590 -10.45 -18.01 6.72
N ALA A 591 -11.29 -17.82 5.71
CA ALA A 591 -10.83 -17.42 4.36
C ALA A 591 -10.07 -16.08 4.39
N VAL A 592 -10.57 -15.11 5.16
CA VAL A 592 -9.91 -13.81 5.39
C VAL A 592 -8.57 -13.96 6.13
N GLN A 593 -8.47 -14.84 7.13
CA GLN A 593 -7.22 -15.15 7.84
C GLN A 593 -6.20 -15.86 6.93
N THR A 594 -6.64 -16.88 6.17
CA THR A 594 -5.77 -17.58 5.20
C THR A 594 -5.25 -16.62 4.13
N TYR A 595 -6.09 -15.69 3.65
CA TYR A 595 -5.65 -14.66 2.69
C TYR A 595 -4.56 -13.73 3.24
N ARG A 596 -4.65 -13.32 4.51
CA ARG A 596 -3.64 -12.47 5.18
C ARG A 596 -2.29 -13.16 5.28
N HIS A 597 -2.29 -14.41 5.72
CA HIS A 597 -1.08 -15.20 5.95
C HIS A 597 -0.67 -16.07 4.75
N ALA A 598 -1.24 -15.83 3.57
CA ALA A 598 -0.98 -16.62 2.36
C ALA A 598 0.50 -16.58 1.98
N ALA A 599 1.13 -17.75 1.99
CA ALA A 599 2.56 -17.89 1.70
C ALA A 599 2.88 -17.81 0.19
N SER A 600 1.84 -17.92 -0.65
CA SER A 600 1.95 -17.87 -2.11
C SER A 600 0.84 -17.03 -2.76
N LYS A 601 1.13 -16.47 -3.93
CA LYS A 601 0.14 -15.73 -4.73
C LYS A 601 -0.95 -16.62 -5.34
N ALA A 602 -0.72 -17.92 -5.45
CA ALA A 602 -1.76 -18.88 -5.88
C ALA A 602 -2.84 -19.00 -4.80
N GLU A 603 -2.42 -19.32 -3.56
CA GLU A 603 -3.29 -19.35 -2.37
C GLU A 603 -4.02 -18.01 -2.16
N LYS A 604 -3.30 -16.88 -2.32
CA LYS A 604 -3.90 -15.53 -2.30
C LYS A 604 -5.08 -15.43 -3.27
N ARG A 605 -4.88 -15.74 -4.56
CA ARG A 605 -5.88 -15.63 -5.62
C ARG A 605 -7.09 -16.55 -5.42
N ASP A 606 -6.87 -17.76 -4.92
CA ASP A 606 -7.96 -18.70 -4.66
C ASP A 606 -8.81 -18.26 -3.47
N MET A 607 -8.19 -17.70 -2.42
CA MET A 607 -8.94 -17.06 -1.31
C MET A 607 -9.61 -15.75 -1.75
N GLU A 608 -9.01 -14.96 -2.64
CA GLU A 608 -9.59 -13.75 -3.24
C GLU A 608 -10.90 -14.07 -3.98
N ARG A 609 -10.88 -15.12 -4.82
CA ARG A 609 -12.07 -15.63 -5.52
C ARG A 609 -13.14 -16.10 -4.54
N LEU A 610 -12.76 -16.92 -3.55
CA LEU A 610 -13.69 -17.40 -2.52
C LEU A 610 -14.34 -16.23 -1.74
N ILE A 611 -13.57 -15.20 -1.39
CA ILE A 611 -14.09 -13.99 -0.74
C ILE A 611 -15.02 -13.21 -1.67
N ALA A 612 -14.69 -13.09 -2.96
CA ALA A 612 -15.53 -12.43 -3.96
C ALA A 612 -16.86 -13.19 -4.19
N ASP A 613 -16.80 -14.51 -4.31
CA ASP A 613 -17.97 -15.39 -4.46
C ASP A 613 -18.90 -15.30 -3.25
N ILE A 614 -18.35 -15.39 -2.02
CA ILE A 614 -19.11 -15.21 -0.77
C ILE A 614 -19.77 -13.82 -0.75
N LYS A 615 -19.04 -12.75 -1.09
CA LYS A 615 -19.60 -11.39 -1.16
C LYS A 615 -20.70 -11.26 -2.21
N GLN A 616 -20.57 -11.92 -3.37
CA GLN A 616 -21.54 -11.84 -4.45
C GLN A 616 -22.81 -12.66 -4.15
N ASP A 617 -22.68 -13.86 -3.57
CA ASP A 617 -23.79 -14.66 -3.04
C ASP A 617 -24.55 -13.87 -1.97
N VAL A 618 -23.82 -13.27 -1.01
CA VAL A 618 -24.40 -12.44 0.05
C VAL A 618 -25.13 -11.22 -0.53
N ARG A 619 -24.51 -10.44 -1.42
CA ARG A 619 -25.19 -9.31 -2.11
C ARG A 619 -26.46 -9.75 -2.84
N THR A 620 -26.45 -10.93 -3.45
CA THR A 620 -27.61 -11.51 -4.14
C THR A 620 -28.73 -11.90 -3.17
N GLU A 621 -28.40 -12.53 -2.04
CA GLU A 621 -29.39 -12.91 -1.03
C GLU A 621 -29.95 -11.71 -0.24
N ILE A 622 -29.14 -10.69 0.07
CA ILE A 622 -29.69 -9.49 0.72
C ILE A 622 -30.65 -8.76 -0.26
N SER A 623 -30.31 -8.70 -1.55
CA SER A 623 -31.20 -8.20 -2.61
C SER A 623 -32.49 -9.02 -2.76
N ARG A 624 -32.52 -10.29 -2.32
CA ARG A 624 -33.72 -11.13 -2.27
C ARG A 624 -34.55 -10.93 -1.01
N ASN A 625 -33.94 -10.44 0.07
CA ASN A 625 -34.54 -10.31 1.40
C ASN A 625 -34.98 -8.90 1.79
N ASP A 626 -34.63 -7.89 0.99
CA ASP A 626 -35.00 -6.49 1.15
C ASP A 626 -36.53 -6.28 1.38
N PRO A 627 -36.95 -5.43 2.35
CA PRO A 627 -38.37 -5.19 2.66
C PRO A 627 -39.18 -4.61 1.51
N THR A 628 -38.58 -3.76 0.68
CA THR A 628 -39.19 -3.09 -0.48
C THR A 628 -39.43 -4.11 -1.58
N LEU A 629 -38.46 -4.98 -1.86
CA LEU A 629 -38.62 -6.12 -2.78
C LEU A 629 -39.59 -7.18 -2.26
N LYS A 630 -39.65 -7.43 -0.95
CA LYS A 630 -40.70 -8.27 -0.33
C LYS A 630 -42.08 -7.65 -0.49
N ARG A 631 -42.22 -6.34 -0.31
CA ARG A 631 -43.48 -5.60 -0.54
C ARG A 631 -43.88 -5.65 -2.01
N LEU A 632 -42.95 -5.45 -2.94
CA LEU A 632 -43.17 -5.59 -4.38
C LEU A 632 -43.62 -7.01 -4.75
N ARG A 633 -42.94 -8.06 -4.26
CA ARG A 633 -43.35 -9.46 -4.46
C ARG A 633 -44.74 -9.73 -3.91
N LYS A 634 -45.06 -9.21 -2.73
CA LYS A 634 -46.40 -9.35 -2.14
C LYS A 634 -47.46 -8.67 -3.01
N LEU A 635 -47.26 -7.41 -3.41
CA LEU A 635 -48.19 -6.70 -4.28
C LEU A 635 -48.37 -7.37 -5.64
N ARG A 636 -47.30 -7.92 -6.23
CA ARG A 636 -47.36 -8.74 -7.45
C ARG A 636 -48.16 -10.04 -7.22
N ALA A 637 -47.96 -10.73 -6.10
CA ALA A 637 -48.73 -11.93 -5.76
C ALA A 637 -50.21 -11.62 -5.46
N ASP A 638 -50.50 -10.48 -4.81
CA ASP A 638 -51.85 -9.98 -4.57
C ASP A 638 -52.56 -9.63 -5.91
N LEU A 639 -51.84 -9.01 -6.85
CA LEU A 639 -52.30 -8.73 -8.21
C LEU A 639 -52.54 -10.03 -9.02
N GLU A 640 -51.60 -10.96 -8.99
CA GLU A 640 -51.69 -12.26 -9.66
C GLU A 640 -52.86 -13.10 -9.10
N THR A 641 -53.08 -13.08 -7.79
CA THR A 641 -54.25 -13.69 -7.15
C THR A 641 -55.56 -13.04 -7.63
N LEU A 642 -55.59 -11.71 -7.73
CA LEU A 642 -56.77 -10.95 -8.18
C LEU A 642 -57.10 -11.17 -9.67
N LEU A 643 -56.08 -11.45 -10.49
CA LEU A 643 -56.21 -11.91 -11.88
C LEU A 643 -56.68 -13.37 -11.97
N ASN A 644 -56.07 -14.29 -11.22
CA ASN A 644 -56.40 -15.71 -11.23
C ASN A 644 -57.80 -16.02 -10.64
N GLN A 645 -58.36 -15.12 -9.82
CA GLN A 645 -59.74 -15.20 -9.34
C GLN A 645 -60.80 -14.76 -10.38
N GLN A 646 -60.48 -14.65 -11.67
CA GLN A 646 -61.45 -14.31 -12.71
C GLN A 646 -62.49 -15.43 -12.91
N THR A 647 -63.68 -15.22 -12.37
CA THR A 647 -64.88 -16.02 -12.62
C THR A 647 -65.69 -15.43 -13.79
N MET A 648 -66.15 -16.26 -14.72
CA MET A 648 -66.97 -15.82 -15.88
C MET A 648 -68.41 -15.37 -15.52
N PHE A 649 -68.70 -15.13 -14.24
CA PHE A 649 -70.03 -14.87 -13.69
C PHE A 649 -70.08 -13.65 -12.75
N ASP A 650 -69.07 -12.76 -12.80
CA ASP A 650 -69.04 -11.52 -12.02
C ASP A 650 -70.11 -10.51 -12.49
N ASP A 651 -70.84 -9.91 -11.55
CA ASP A 651 -71.75 -8.79 -11.86
C ASP A 651 -70.97 -7.53 -12.26
N ALA A 652 -71.56 -6.68 -13.11
CA ALA A 652 -70.94 -5.43 -13.61
C ALA A 652 -70.41 -4.49 -12.49
N LYS A 653 -71.02 -4.53 -11.29
CA LYS A 653 -70.57 -3.77 -10.11
C LYS A 653 -69.28 -4.37 -9.49
N GLN A 654 -69.18 -5.70 -9.44
CA GLN A 654 -68.00 -6.43 -8.95
C GLN A 654 -66.83 -6.26 -9.92
N GLN A 655 -67.07 -6.40 -11.22
CA GLN A 655 -66.08 -6.22 -12.26
C GLN A 655 -65.45 -4.82 -12.25
N LYS A 656 -66.28 -3.76 -12.07
CA LYS A 656 -65.82 -2.37 -11.97
C LYS A 656 -65.05 -2.08 -10.67
N ALA A 657 -65.40 -2.73 -9.56
CA ALA A 657 -64.62 -2.66 -8.31
C ALA A 657 -63.25 -3.34 -8.46
N ARG A 658 -63.22 -4.53 -9.06
CA ARG A 658 -62.00 -5.31 -9.33
C ARG A 658 -61.03 -4.54 -10.24
N GLN A 659 -61.51 -3.94 -11.33
CA GLN A 659 -60.70 -3.06 -12.20
C GLN A 659 -60.10 -1.85 -11.47
N ARG A 660 -60.83 -1.25 -10.52
CA ARG A 660 -60.31 -0.14 -9.72
C ARG A 660 -59.21 -0.59 -8.75
N GLN A 661 -59.34 -1.78 -8.18
CA GLN A 661 -58.35 -2.37 -7.28
C GLN A 661 -57.09 -2.84 -8.04
N GLN A 662 -57.28 -3.45 -9.22
CA GLN A 662 -56.19 -3.76 -10.16
C GLN A 662 -55.37 -2.51 -10.49
N ARG A 663 -55.99 -1.43 -10.97
CA ARG A 663 -55.29 -0.17 -11.29
C ARG A 663 -54.53 0.41 -10.10
N LYS A 664 -55.07 0.29 -8.87
CA LYS A 664 -54.39 0.75 -7.65
C LYS A 664 -53.14 -0.08 -7.36
N LEU A 665 -53.23 -1.41 -7.48
CA LEU A 665 -52.08 -2.31 -7.31
C LEU A 665 -51.04 -2.09 -8.40
N GLU A 666 -51.43 -1.99 -9.67
CA GLU A 666 -50.55 -1.67 -10.80
C GLU A 666 -49.83 -0.32 -10.59
N GLN A 667 -50.51 0.70 -10.07
CA GLN A 667 -49.92 2.00 -9.79
C GLN A 667 -48.97 1.99 -8.58
N GLU A 668 -49.31 1.27 -7.50
CA GLU A 668 -48.39 1.07 -6.36
C GLU A 668 -47.17 0.22 -6.73
N ILE A 669 -47.34 -0.79 -7.59
CA ILE A 669 -46.26 -1.60 -8.17
C ILE A 669 -45.37 -0.71 -9.04
N ALA A 670 -45.93 0.08 -9.97
CA ALA A 670 -45.15 0.94 -10.85
C ALA A 670 -44.35 2.02 -10.09
N VAL A 671 -44.89 2.57 -8.99
CA VAL A 671 -44.16 3.48 -8.11
C VAL A 671 -43.02 2.76 -7.40
N LEU A 672 -43.27 1.59 -6.80
CA LEU A 672 -42.20 0.82 -6.13
C LEU A 672 -41.17 0.27 -7.12
N GLU A 673 -41.55 -0.05 -8.35
CA GLU A 673 -40.63 -0.44 -9.42
C GLU A 673 -39.80 0.73 -9.90
N ALA A 674 -40.39 1.92 -10.06
CA ALA A 674 -39.64 3.14 -10.34
C ALA A 674 -38.68 3.51 -9.19
N GLU A 675 -39.12 3.40 -7.92
CA GLU A 675 -38.24 3.61 -6.75
C GLU A 675 -37.12 2.56 -6.70
N ILE A 676 -37.42 1.27 -6.90
CA ILE A 676 -36.40 0.20 -6.90
C ILE A 676 -35.45 0.35 -8.09
N GLU A 677 -35.93 0.74 -9.26
CA GLU A 677 -35.09 0.95 -10.44
C GLU A 677 -34.26 2.22 -10.30
N ASP A 678 -34.80 3.32 -9.77
CA ASP A 678 -34.03 4.51 -9.37
C ASP A 678 -32.99 4.15 -8.30
N LEU A 679 -33.30 3.28 -7.32
CA LEU A 679 -32.34 2.84 -6.29
C LEU A 679 -31.25 1.92 -6.85
N LYS A 680 -31.55 1.07 -7.84
CA LYS A 680 -30.59 0.17 -8.51
C LYS A 680 -29.72 0.88 -9.54
N THR A 681 -30.31 1.76 -10.33
CA THR A 681 -29.61 2.60 -11.31
C THR A 681 -28.96 3.82 -10.67
N ASN A 682 -29.28 4.13 -9.41
CA ASN A 682 -28.60 5.18 -8.66
C ASN A 682 -27.12 4.84 -8.50
N LYS A 683 -26.29 5.62 -9.22
CA LYS A 683 -24.84 5.73 -9.00
C LYS A 683 -24.48 5.95 -7.52
N ILE A 684 -25.40 6.45 -6.69
CA ILE A 684 -25.27 6.59 -5.22
C ILE A 684 -24.82 5.27 -4.55
N TYR A 685 -25.41 4.12 -4.89
CA TYR A 685 -25.05 2.84 -4.25
C TYR A 685 -23.94 2.05 -4.97
N ALA A 686 -23.39 2.56 -6.07
CA ALA A 686 -22.31 1.90 -6.80
C ALA A 686 -21.07 1.70 -5.90
N ASN A 687 -20.76 2.72 -5.09
CA ASN A 687 -19.64 2.74 -4.16
C ASN A 687 -20.07 2.51 -2.69
N ALA A 688 -21.25 1.93 -2.42
CA ALA A 688 -21.71 1.70 -1.05
C ALA A 688 -20.75 0.80 -0.24
N PHE A 689 -20.45 1.18 1.00
CA PHE A 689 -19.52 0.48 1.88
C PHE A 689 -20.24 -0.31 2.99
N GLU A 690 -20.24 -1.64 2.85
CA GLU A 690 -20.88 -2.54 3.80
C GLU A 690 -19.91 -2.96 4.92
N TRP A 691 -19.79 -2.11 5.94
CA TRP A 691 -18.86 -2.26 7.09
C TRP A 691 -18.66 -3.70 7.60
N ARG A 692 -19.74 -4.49 7.68
CA ARG A 692 -19.74 -5.86 8.24
C ARG A 692 -19.21 -6.93 7.28
N PHE A 693 -19.31 -6.71 5.98
CA PHE A 693 -18.78 -7.62 4.96
C PHE A 693 -17.37 -7.21 4.51
N GLU A 694 -17.00 -5.95 4.71
CA GLU A 694 -15.66 -5.47 4.39
C GLU A 694 -14.68 -5.63 5.56
N PHE A 695 -15.17 -5.61 6.81
CA PHE A 695 -14.40 -5.88 8.04
C PHE A 695 -15.09 -6.94 8.94
N PRO A 696 -14.92 -8.25 8.68
CA PRO A 696 -15.44 -9.31 9.56
C PRO A 696 -14.77 -9.42 10.93
N GLU A 697 -13.73 -8.62 11.19
CA GLU A 697 -12.95 -8.56 12.43
C GLU A 697 -13.63 -7.74 13.54
N VAL A 698 -14.61 -6.90 13.19
CA VAL A 698 -15.48 -6.16 14.15
C VAL A 698 -16.81 -6.85 14.39
N LEU A 699 -16.88 -8.15 14.07
CA LEU A 699 -18.01 -9.03 14.35
C LEU A 699 -17.63 -10.05 15.43
N ASP A 700 -18.56 -10.39 16.33
CA ASP A 700 -18.36 -11.43 17.35
C ASP A 700 -18.56 -12.86 16.82
N ASP A 701 -18.33 -13.88 17.64
CA ASP A 701 -18.52 -15.30 17.25
C ASP A 701 -19.97 -15.68 16.89
N THR A 702 -20.93 -14.81 17.19
CA THR A 702 -22.33 -14.92 16.78
C THR A 702 -22.68 -14.12 15.51
N GLY A 703 -21.75 -13.33 14.95
CA GLY A 703 -21.94 -12.53 13.74
C GLY A 703 -22.60 -11.16 13.96
N ASP A 704 -22.76 -10.75 15.21
CA ASP A 704 -23.26 -9.43 15.58
C ASP A 704 -22.10 -8.42 15.61
N PHE A 705 -22.41 -7.14 15.35
CA PHE A 705 -21.41 -6.09 15.16
C PHE A 705 -21.00 -5.46 16.50
N VAL A 706 -19.71 -5.62 16.84
CA VAL A 706 -19.09 -5.14 18.09
C VAL A 706 -18.56 -3.71 17.94
N GLY A 707 -18.11 -3.35 16.73
CA GLY A 707 -17.55 -2.04 16.43
C GLY A 707 -16.06 -1.88 16.76
N PHE A 708 -15.56 -0.65 16.60
CA PHE A 708 -14.16 -0.28 16.79
C PHE A 708 -13.87 0.25 18.20
N ASP A 709 -12.68 -0.01 18.73
CA ASP A 709 -12.24 0.51 20.03
C ASP A 709 -11.91 2.02 19.96
N ALA A 710 -11.38 2.48 18.81
CA ALA A 710 -11.18 3.89 18.51
C ALA A 710 -11.54 4.24 17.05
N VAL A 711 -12.02 5.47 16.82
CA VAL A 711 -12.21 6.06 15.48
C VAL A 711 -11.48 7.40 15.41
N ILE A 712 -10.50 7.53 14.51
CA ILE A 712 -9.61 8.70 14.42
C ILE A 712 -9.43 9.06 12.95
N GLY A 713 -9.42 10.35 12.62
CA GLY A 713 -9.17 10.82 11.25
C GLY A 713 -9.39 12.32 11.04
N ASN A 714 -9.33 12.73 9.78
CA ASN A 714 -9.74 14.06 9.34
C ASN A 714 -10.90 13.91 8.33
N PRO A 715 -12.17 14.09 8.75
CA PRO A 715 -13.30 13.93 7.85
C PRO A 715 -13.28 14.98 6.72
N PRO A 716 -13.83 14.67 5.53
CA PRO A 716 -13.87 15.62 4.43
C PRO A 716 -14.77 16.82 4.75
N TYR A 717 -14.39 17.99 4.21
CA TYR A 717 -15.16 19.24 4.33
C TYR A 717 -15.76 19.60 2.97
N ILE A 718 -17.05 19.31 2.79
CA ILE A 718 -17.80 19.51 1.54
C ILE A 718 -19.11 20.19 1.89
N ARG A 719 -19.29 21.40 1.36
CA ARG A 719 -20.46 22.26 1.64
C ARG A 719 -21.72 21.68 1.02
N SER A 720 -22.86 21.97 1.63
CA SER A 720 -24.14 21.35 1.29
C SER A 720 -24.62 21.59 -0.16
N GLU A 721 -24.13 22.65 -0.82
CA GLU A 721 -24.44 22.95 -2.23
C GLU A 721 -23.77 21.97 -3.20
N GLU A 722 -22.59 21.45 -2.85
CA GLU A 722 -21.77 20.58 -3.69
C GLU A 722 -22.26 19.12 -3.65
N LEU A 723 -23.13 18.75 -2.68
CA LEU A 723 -23.65 17.40 -2.50
C LEU A 723 -24.77 16.99 -3.48
N GLY A 724 -25.40 17.95 -4.18
CA GLY A 724 -26.41 17.68 -5.22
C GLY A 724 -27.50 16.66 -4.81
N LYS A 725 -27.63 15.57 -5.59
CA LYS A 725 -28.62 14.49 -5.34
C LYS A 725 -28.35 13.70 -4.05
N PHE A 726 -27.12 13.66 -3.55
CA PHE A 726 -26.74 12.90 -2.35
C PHE A 726 -27.45 13.43 -1.08
N LYS A 727 -27.82 14.71 -1.08
CA LYS A 727 -28.57 15.40 -0.02
C LYS A 727 -29.90 14.72 0.33
N ALA A 728 -30.57 14.07 -0.64
CA ALA A 728 -31.81 13.33 -0.40
C ALA A 728 -31.57 12.05 0.43
N TYR A 729 -30.49 11.32 0.13
CA TYR A 729 -30.08 10.14 0.91
C TYR A 729 -29.70 10.52 2.34
N LEU A 730 -28.89 11.57 2.51
CA LEU A 730 -28.46 12.06 3.83
C LEU A 730 -29.67 12.42 4.72
N LYS A 731 -30.65 13.14 4.16
CA LYS A 731 -31.89 13.50 4.87
C LYS A 731 -32.72 12.30 5.33
N GLN A 732 -32.65 11.17 4.63
CA GLN A 732 -33.43 9.98 4.95
C GLN A 732 -32.75 9.06 5.97
N ASN A 733 -31.41 9.08 6.03
CA ASN A 733 -30.63 8.07 6.76
C ASN A 733 -29.87 8.62 7.98
N PHE A 734 -29.69 9.94 8.12
CA PHE A 734 -28.94 10.57 9.22
C PHE A 734 -29.82 11.51 10.04
N ALA A 735 -29.79 11.34 11.35
CA ALA A 735 -30.54 12.18 12.30
C ALA A 735 -29.95 13.60 12.40
N VAL A 736 -28.63 13.79 12.21
CA VAL A 736 -27.97 15.10 12.26
C VAL A 736 -28.14 15.94 10.98
N PHE A 737 -29.02 15.54 10.06
CA PHE A 737 -29.21 16.24 8.80
C PHE A 737 -29.70 17.69 8.97
N VAL A 738 -28.87 18.65 8.54
CA VAL A 738 -29.21 20.06 8.43
C VAL A 738 -29.12 20.49 6.95
N PRO A 739 -30.09 21.25 6.41
CA PRO A 739 -30.08 21.68 5.00
C PRO A 739 -28.87 22.54 4.57
N GLY A 740 -28.11 23.10 5.51
CA GLY A 740 -26.83 23.80 5.27
C GLY A 740 -25.62 23.10 5.86
N GLY A 741 -25.77 21.89 6.43
CA GLY A 741 -24.70 21.16 7.09
C GLY A 741 -23.64 20.66 6.11
N ASP A 742 -22.38 20.73 6.54
CA ASP A 742 -21.22 20.16 5.85
C ASP A 742 -21.17 18.63 6.04
N ILE A 743 -20.54 17.93 5.10
CA ILE A 743 -20.48 16.46 5.07
C ILE A 743 -19.82 15.85 6.32
N PHE A 744 -18.90 16.56 6.99
CA PHE A 744 -18.20 16.02 8.17
C PHE A 744 -19.18 15.63 9.30
N SER A 745 -20.31 16.33 9.44
CA SER A 745 -21.32 16.07 10.48
C SER A 745 -21.85 14.63 10.42
N TYR A 746 -22.01 14.08 9.22
CA TYR A 746 -22.48 12.70 9.02
C TYR A 746 -21.40 11.67 9.39
N PHE A 747 -20.12 12.02 9.31
CA PHE A 747 -19.02 11.17 9.80
C PHE A 747 -19.01 11.09 11.33
N TYR A 748 -19.46 12.12 12.06
CA TYR A 748 -19.63 12.04 13.52
C TYR A 748 -20.76 11.06 13.90
N GLU A 749 -21.93 11.15 13.27
CA GLU A 749 -23.05 10.21 13.50
C GLU A 749 -22.66 8.77 13.09
N LEU A 750 -22.00 8.60 11.93
CA LEU A 750 -21.44 7.32 11.51
C LEU A 750 -20.48 6.76 12.57
N SER A 751 -19.55 7.57 13.06
CA SER A 751 -18.54 7.15 14.04
C SER A 751 -19.18 6.65 15.32
N HIS A 752 -20.18 7.37 15.85
CA HIS A 752 -20.99 6.90 16.98
C HIS A 752 -21.71 5.57 16.71
N SER A 753 -22.08 5.28 15.46
CA SER A 753 -22.72 4.01 15.08
C SER A 753 -21.75 2.84 14.88
N ILE A 754 -20.49 3.09 14.53
CA ILE A 754 -19.46 2.05 14.32
C ILE A 754 -18.53 1.83 15.52
N LEU A 755 -18.55 2.72 16.52
CA LEU A 755 -17.81 2.55 17.78
C LEU A 755 -18.43 1.46 18.65
N ARG A 756 -17.57 0.73 19.37
CA ARG A 756 -17.99 -0.11 20.49
C ARG A 756 -18.51 0.73 21.67
N GLU A 757 -19.17 0.09 22.62
CA GLU A 757 -19.55 0.73 23.89
C GLU A 757 -18.34 1.36 24.62
N HIS A 758 -18.51 2.61 25.06
CA HIS A 758 -17.46 3.48 25.61
C HIS A 758 -16.27 3.79 24.70
N GLY A 759 -16.25 3.36 23.42
CA GLY A 759 -15.16 3.58 22.47
C GLY A 759 -14.76 5.06 22.33
N LYS A 760 -13.51 5.31 21.91
CA LYS A 760 -12.96 6.67 21.81
C LYS A 760 -13.03 7.18 20.38
N PHE A 761 -13.30 8.47 20.18
CA PHE A 761 -13.13 9.07 18.87
C PHE A 761 -12.48 10.44 18.95
N CYS A 762 -11.79 10.81 17.88
CA CYS A 762 -11.12 12.10 17.76
C CYS A 762 -11.06 12.51 16.28
N PHE A 763 -11.71 13.61 15.95
CA PHE A 763 -11.71 14.18 14.61
C PHE A 763 -11.25 15.63 14.66
N ILE A 764 -10.64 16.07 13.57
CA ILE A 764 -10.41 17.49 13.32
C ILE A 764 -11.77 18.13 12.99
N ASN A 765 -12.04 19.30 13.60
CA ASN A 765 -13.15 20.16 13.25
C ASN A 765 -12.63 21.57 12.95
N ASN A 766 -13.23 22.23 11.98
CA ASN A 766 -12.95 23.62 11.62
C ASN A 766 -13.96 24.62 12.24
N THR A 767 -14.98 24.12 12.95
CA THR A 767 -16.03 24.91 13.62
C THR A 767 -16.14 24.58 15.11
N TYR A 768 -16.58 25.55 15.90
CA TYR A 768 -16.82 25.46 17.35
C TYR A 768 -18.33 25.29 17.68
N ASP A 769 -19.11 24.74 16.74
CA ASP A 769 -20.58 24.54 16.87
C ASP A 769 -20.92 23.22 17.58
#